data_AF-A0A9Q0G9H1-F1
#
_entry.id   AF-A0A9Q0G9H1-F1
#
_cell.length_a   1.000
_cell.length_b   1.000
_cell.length_c   1.000
_cell.angle_alpha   90.00
_cell.angle_beta   90.00
_cell.angle_gamma   90.00
#
_symmetry.space_group_name_H-M   'P 1'
#
loop_
_entity.id
_entity.type
_entity.pdbx_description
1 polymer ?
#
loop_
_entity_poly.entity_id
_entity_poly.type
_entity_poly.pdbx_seq_one_letter_code
_entity_poly.pdbx_strand_id
1 'polypeptide(L)'
;MNLPGQPGNVAFKQYSGYIVTDARHGRALFYYFVEAESANPLSRPLTLWLNGGPGCSSLGFGVFVENGPFQPAENGLDFHTQTQAQITISGMTLQLFPKYKGSEFFLAGESYAGHYIPQLAALILEHNKQPGIKPINLKAIALGNPLLDLDISILAGDYLWAHGAISDETLMLKKTVCNDSKFLHEYVHSEKSQECNDVFNQVAAEVGVDVPNDDLLQPKCLSLSSAVQFRPKGKHGKIHAKLAKSGSIGDPCLYDRVSTYLNKPKVQKALHANTTHLPYLWDFCEGPLVYQELDWEINIIPLISDLIKDGTPVWIYSGDQDSKIPLTQTRTIVNNLAKELKLSTFEKYGNWYDNKQVGGWSQSFGSQTNGKNVTYLTFATVRGAGHEVPFTAPSQALTIFRSFLSATPLPRPQLITKLPGQPSNVRFKQYSGYIVTNARHGRALFYYFVEADSVDPLSRPLTLWLNGGPGCSSLGFGVFVENGPFQPGEKGLDFHTQTQAQITISGMTLQLFPKYKNSDFFLAGESYADLDISVLSGDYLWAHGAISDETLMLMKTQCNDSKYLHEYIHSRRSQECKTVSNQFAAELGVDSDDLLQIRCLSTSSAVQFRPKGKHGDIHAKLAKRESIGDPCLYDRVSTYLNKPKVQKALHANTTHLPYHWDFCEGPLVYQNLDWEINIIPLVSDLIKDGIPIWFYRSPSATLS
;
A
#
# COMPACT_ATOMS: atom_id res chain seq x y z
N MET A 1 0.15 -8.14 29.93
CA MET A 1 0.36 -9.59 30.17
C MET A 1 1.40 -10.12 29.20
N ASN A 2 2.05 -11.25 29.50
CA ASN A 2 2.99 -11.94 28.59
C ASN A 2 2.43 -13.33 28.28
N LEU A 3 2.33 -13.66 26.99
CA LEU A 3 1.85 -14.96 26.55
C LEU A 3 2.97 -16.02 26.57
N PRO A 4 2.70 -17.28 26.90
CA PRO A 4 3.70 -18.34 26.84
C PRO A 4 4.28 -18.51 25.42
N GLY A 5 5.58 -18.26 25.26
CA GLY A 5 6.24 -18.32 23.95
C GLY A 5 6.21 -17.00 23.16
N GLN A 6 5.71 -15.91 23.76
CA GLN A 6 5.81 -14.57 23.19
C GLN A 6 7.28 -14.12 23.07
N PRO A 7 7.67 -13.51 21.93
CA PRO A 7 8.99 -12.90 21.78
C PRO A 7 9.25 -11.76 22.77
N GLY A 8 10.49 -11.63 23.24
CA GLY A 8 10.86 -10.66 24.28
C GLY A 8 10.88 -9.19 23.82
N ASN A 9 10.81 -8.92 22.52
CA ASN A 9 10.97 -7.60 21.91
C ASN A 9 9.66 -6.90 21.52
N VAL A 10 8.55 -7.21 22.22
CA VAL A 10 7.24 -6.61 21.95
C VAL A 10 7.07 -5.28 22.68
N ALA A 11 6.83 -4.19 21.94
CA ALA A 11 6.80 -2.82 22.48
C ALA A 11 5.40 -2.31 22.89
N PHE A 12 4.33 -3.07 22.66
CA PHE A 12 2.96 -2.69 22.99
C PHE A 12 2.41 -3.38 24.25
N LYS A 13 1.39 -2.78 24.86
CA LYS A 13 0.66 -3.37 25.98
C LYS A 13 -0.50 -4.22 25.48
N GLN A 14 -0.81 -5.27 26.21
CA GLN A 14 -1.93 -6.16 25.92
C GLN A 14 -2.60 -6.63 27.20
N TYR A 15 -3.91 -6.82 27.10
CA TYR A 15 -4.84 -7.05 28.20
C TYR A 15 -5.88 -8.09 27.78
N SER A 16 -6.36 -8.88 28.73
CA SER A 16 -7.51 -9.75 28.49
C SER A 16 -8.23 -10.02 29.80
N GLY A 17 -9.48 -10.42 29.70
CA GLY A 17 -10.33 -10.70 30.83
C GLY A 17 -11.79 -10.81 30.41
N TYR A 18 -12.69 -10.57 31.35
CA TYR A 18 -14.13 -10.69 31.15
C TYR A 18 -14.84 -9.35 31.36
N ILE A 19 -15.81 -9.08 30.49
CA ILE A 19 -16.76 -7.98 30.63
C ILE A 19 -18.11 -8.58 31.01
N VAL A 20 -18.61 -8.27 32.20
CA VAL A 20 -19.94 -8.73 32.63
C VAL A 20 -20.99 -7.98 31.82
N THR A 21 -21.78 -8.70 31.03
CA THR A 21 -22.83 -8.15 30.17
C THR A 21 -24.20 -8.27 30.82
N ASP A 22 -24.39 -9.30 31.64
CA ASP A 22 -25.59 -9.49 32.43
C ASP A 22 -25.26 -10.27 33.71
N ALA A 23 -25.04 -9.54 34.79
CA ALA A 23 -24.71 -10.13 36.08
C ALA A 23 -25.84 -11.02 36.63
N ARG A 24 -27.11 -10.73 36.30
CA ARG A 24 -28.26 -11.48 36.83
C ARG A 24 -28.32 -12.88 36.23
N HIS A 25 -27.93 -13.02 34.97
CA HIS A 25 -27.88 -14.29 34.25
C HIS A 25 -26.46 -14.86 34.13
N GLY A 26 -25.49 -14.30 34.88
CA GLY A 26 -24.10 -14.76 34.87
C GLY A 26 -23.39 -14.62 33.52
N ARG A 27 -23.85 -13.73 32.62
CA ARG A 27 -23.28 -13.57 31.28
C ARG A 27 -22.11 -12.60 31.30
N ALA A 28 -20.99 -13.05 30.72
CA ALA A 28 -19.81 -12.24 30.51
C ALA A 28 -19.16 -12.57 29.17
N LEU A 29 -18.60 -11.55 28.51
CA LEU A 29 -17.83 -11.68 27.28
C LEU A 29 -16.35 -11.68 27.61
N PHE A 30 -15.61 -12.67 27.10
CA PHE A 30 -14.16 -12.62 27.12
C PHE A 30 -13.65 -11.59 26.09
N TYR A 31 -12.65 -10.80 26.45
CA TYR A 31 -12.00 -9.87 25.54
C TYR A 31 -10.48 -10.06 25.55
N TYR A 32 -9.85 -9.74 24.42
CA TYR A 32 -8.39 -9.66 24.28
C TYR A 32 -8.05 -8.36 23.57
N PHE A 33 -7.45 -7.41 24.27
CA PHE A 33 -7.10 -6.08 23.77
C PHE A 33 -5.59 -5.91 23.63
N VAL A 34 -5.18 -5.33 22.51
CA VAL A 34 -3.80 -4.93 22.22
C VAL A 34 -3.75 -3.43 21.93
N GLU A 35 -2.85 -2.69 22.60
CA GLU A 35 -2.60 -1.28 22.28
C GLU A 35 -1.83 -1.16 20.95
N ALA A 36 -2.06 -0.05 20.24
CA ALA A 36 -1.31 0.24 19.02
C ALA A 36 0.21 0.28 19.29
N GLU A 37 1.01 -0.36 18.43
CA GLU A 37 2.48 -0.25 18.45
C GLU A 37 2.89 1.17 18.01
N SER A 38 2.90 2.10 18.95
CA SER A 38 3.17 3.52 18.70
C SER A 38 3.75 4.18 19.94
N ALA A 39 4.57 5.22 19.74
CA ALA A 39 5.03 6.08 20.83
C ALA A 39 3.86 6.75 21.58
N ASN A 40 2.72 6.97 20.90
CA ASN A 40 1.48 7.45 21.51
C ASN A 40 0.27 6.59 21.08
N PRO A 41 -0.04 5.51 21.80
CA PRO A 41 -1.18 4.64 21.46
C PRO A 41 -2.54 5.32 21.61
N LEU A 42 -2.67 6.37 22.43
CA LEU A 42 -3.93 7.07 22.67
C LEU A 42 -4.35 7.96 21.49
N SER A 43 -3.40 8.37 20.65
CA SER A 43 -3.70 9.13 19.43
C SER A 43 -4.06 8.25 18.24
N ARG A 44 -4.16 6.92 18.44
CA ARG A 44 -4.51 5.97 17.37
C ARG A 44 -6.00 5.62 17.44
N PRO A 45 -6.62 5.29 16.30
CA PRO A 45 -7.99 4.79 16.27
C PRO A 45 -8.19 3.56 17.16
N LEU A 46 -9.41 3.43 17.69
CA LEU A 46 -9.90 2.26 18.40
C LEU A 46 -10.75 1.43 17.44
N THR A 47 -10.41 0.15 17.27
CA THR A 47 -11.19 -0.77 16.41
C THR A 47 -11.76 -1.91 17.23
N LEU A 48 -13.02 -2.25 16.98
CA LEU A 48 -13.61 -3.52 17.40
C LEU A 48 -13.57 -4.50 16.22
N TRP A 49 -13.03 -5.69 16.46
CA TRP A 49 -13.08 -6.82 15.52
C TRP A 49 -14.04 -7.91 16.03
N LEU A 50 -15.03 -8.30 15.23
CA LEU A 50 -15.93 -9.42 15.50
C LEU A 50 -15.84 -10.46 14.37
N ASN A 51 -15.59 -11.71 14.72
CA ASN A 51 -15.81 -12.84 13.83
C ASN A 51 -17.28 -13.26 13.84
N GLY A 52 -17.68 -14.05 12.84
CA GLY A 52 -19.04 -14.50 12.60
C GLY A 52 -19.40 -15.85 13.24
N GLY A 53 -19.74 -16.81 12.38
CA GLY A 53 -20.32 -18.10 12.75
C GLY A 53 -21.81 -18.18 12.38
N PRO A 54 -22.75 -17.86 13.30
CA PRO A 54 -22.60 -17.33 14.65
C PRO A 54 -21.91 -18.31 15.61
N GLY A 55 -21.34 -17.79 16.71
CA GLY A 55 -20.65 -18.61 17.70
C GLY A 55 -19.15 -18.76 17.53
N CYS A 56 -18.58 -18.24 16.45
CA CYS A 56 -17.17 -18.34 16.23
C CYS A 56 -16.37 -17.30 17.04
N SER A 57 -15.26 -17.76 17.60
CA SER A 57 -14.44 -17.03 18.55
C SER A 57 -13.55 -16.00 17.85
N SER A 58 -13.69 -14.73 18.22
CA SER A 58 -12.79 -13.67 17.75
C SER A 58 -11.39 -13.75 18.34
N LEU A 59 -11.21 -14.52 19.43
CA LEU A 59 -9.90 -14.87 19.92
C LEU A 59 -9.23 -15.91 18.99
N GLY A 60 -9.98 -16.89 18.51
CA GLY A 60 -9.45 -17.95 17.66
C GLY A 60 -9.08 -17.43 16.29
N PHE A 61 -10.10 -17.03 15.52
CA PHE A 61 -9.94 -16.54 14.16
C PHE A 61 -9.22 -15.18 14.13
N GLY A 62 -9.87 -14.12 14.61
CA GLY A 62 -9.30 -12.76 14.56
C GLY A 62 -7.89 -12.65 15.15
N VAL A 63 -7.73 -12.98 16.43
CA VAL A 63 -6.45 -12.74 17.13
C VAL A 63 -5.34 -13.71 16.73
N PHE A 64 -5.62 -15.02 16.61
CA PHE A 64 -4.55 -16.02 16.47
C PHE A 64 -4.45 -16.67 15.08
N VAL A 65 -5.38 -16.40 14.16
CA VAL A 65 -5.33 -16.87 12.76
C VAL A 65 -5.16 -15.69 11.79
N GLU A 66 -5.89 -14.59 11.99
CA GLU A 66 -6.05 -13.56 10.98
C GLU A 66 -5.14 -12.34 11.17
N ASN A 67 -5.51 -11.42 12.06
CA ASN A 67 -4.97 -10.06 12.10
C ASN A 67 -4.46 -9.62 13.48
N GLY A 68 -4.41 -10.53 14.44
CA GLY A 68 -3.76 -10.27 15.71
C GLY A 68 -2.22 -10.28 15.63
N PRO A 69 -1.55 -9.92 16.73
CA PRO A 69 -0.10 -9.71 16.73
C PRO A 69 0.74 -10.99 16.70
N PHE A 70 0.15 -12.14 17.01
CA PHE A 70 0.88 -13.40 17.19
C PHE A 70 0.14 -14.56 16.52
N GLN A 71 0.90 -15.46 15.90
CA GLN A 71 0.39 -16.75 15.43
C GLN A 71 1.18 -17.90 16.07
N PRO A 72 0.53 -19.00 16.48
CA PRO A 72 1.23 -20.17 17.00
C PRO A 72 2.05 -20.89 15.91
N ALA A 73 3.32 -21.10 16.21
CA ALA A 73 4.28 -21.82 15.39
C ALA A 73 4.75 -23.12 16.09
N GLU A 74 5.57 -23.93 15.40
CA GLU A 74 6.04 -25.22 15.94
C GLU A 74 6.77 -25.08 17.30
N ASN A 75 7.48 -23.96 17.54
CA ASN A 75 8.35 -23.77 18.72
C ASN A 75 7.98 -22.56 19.60
N GLY A 76 6.82 -21.92 19.41
CA GLY A 76 6.46 -20.70 20.16
C GLY A 76 5.38 -19.88 19.48
N LEU A 77 5.34 -18.58 19.78
CA LEU A 77 4.55 -17.61 19.03
C LEU A 77 5.44 -16.86 18.05
N ASP A 78 5.06 -16.88 16.78
CA ASP A 78 5.67 -16.02 15.78
C ASP A 78 5.06 -14.62 15.88
N PHE A 79 5.92 -13.60 15.89
CA PHE A 79 5.51 -12.20 15.89
C PHE A 79 5.38 -11.70 14.45
N HIS A 80 4.19 -11.23 14.09
CA HIS A 80 3.95 -10.67 12.77
C HIS A 80 4.42 -9.21 12.70
N THR A 81 5.54 -8.98 11.99
CA THR A 81 6.11 -7.63 11.82
C THR A 81 5.32 -6.75 10.85
N GLN A 82 4.36 -7.32 10.11
CA GLN A 82 3.47 -6.59 9.22
C GLN A 82 2.26 -5.99 9.94
N THR A 83 1.99 -6.33 11.20
CA THR A 83 0.83 -5.83 11.93
C THR A 83 1.07 -4.39 12.42
N GLN A 84 0.59 -3.39 11.67
CA GLN A 84 0.35 -2.07 12.25
C GLN A 84 -0.99 -2.11 12.98
N ALA A 85 -0.92 -2.17 14.32
CA ALA A 85 -1.96 -1.80 15.28
C ALA A 85 -3.40 -2.18 14.87
N GLN A 86 -3.76 -3.45 15.02
CA GLN A 86 -5.15 -3.89 14.99
C GLN A 86 -5.58 -4.35 16.38
N ILE A 87 -6.71 -3.79 16.79
CA ILE A 87 -7.30 -3.87 18.09
C ILE A 87 -8.47 -4.84 17.96
N THR A 88 -8.43 -5.94 18.70
CA THR A 88 -9.64 -6.70 19.00
C THR A 88 -10.20 -6.09 20.29
N ILE A 89 -11.26 -5.28 20.22
CA ILE A 89 -11.91 -4.73 21.43
C ILE A 89 -13.41 -4.82 21.31
N SER A 90 -14.07 -5.54 22.22
CA SER A 90 -15.53 -5.45 22.41
C SER A 90 -15.97 -4.02 22.77
N GLY A 91 -17.08 -3.52 22.23
CA GLY A 91 -17.54 -2.13 22.39
C GLY A 91 -17.81 -1.71 23.84
N MET A 92 -17.97 -2.67 24.76
CA MET A 92 -18.12 -2.42 26.20
C MET A 92 -16.82 -2.01 26.91
N THR A 93 -15.70 -2.00 26.18
CA THR A 93 -14.36 -1.73 26.69
C THR A 93 -14.11 -0.27 27.08
N LEU A 94 -14.91 0.70 26.63
CA LEU A 94 -14.73 2.11 27.04
C LEU A 94 -14.93 2.36 28.55
N GLN A 95 -15.70 1.50 29.24
CA GLN A 95 -15.81 1.55 30.70
C GLN A 95 -14.55 0.98 31.38
N LEU A 96 -13.99 -0.10 30.85
CA LEU A 96 -12.76 -0.73 31.37
C LEU A 96 -11.49 0.07 31.03
N PHE A 97 -11.53 0.84 29.94
CA PHE A 97 -10.41 1.66 29.47
C PHE A 97 -10.85 3.11 29.23
N PRO A 98 -11.17 3.86 30.31
CA PRO A 98 -11.70 5.22 30.21
C PRO A 98 -10.75 6.19 29.50
N LYS A 99 -9.45 5.88 29.44
CA LYS A 99 -8.44 6.66 28.70
C LYS A 99 -8.68 6.72 27.18
N TYR A 100 -9.40 5.76 26.61
CA TYR A 100 -9.81 5.78 25.19
C TYR A 100 -11.17 6.45 24.96
N LYS A 101 -11.77 7.05 26.00
CA LYS A 101 -13.08 7.72 25.90
C LYS A 101 -12.98 9.01 25.10
N GLY A 102 -13.23 8.90 23.79
CA GLY A 102 -13.15 9.99 22.82
C GLY A 102 -12.26 9.68 21.63
N SER A 103 -11.56 8.54 21.64
CA SER A 103 -10.85 8.02 20.47
C SER A 103 -11.81 7.84 19.30
N GLU A 104 -11.31 8.01 18.09
CA GLU A 104 -12.01 7.61 16.88
C GLU A 104 -12.31 6.11 16.95
N PHE A 105 -13.57 5.73 16.78
CA PHE A 105 -14.03 4.36 16.97
C PHE A 105 -14.48 3.75 15.64
N PHE A 106 -14.01 2.56 15.35
CA PHE A 106 -14.30 1.83 14.12
C PHE A 106 -14.80 0.44 14.47
N LEU A 107 -15.77 -0.04 13.70
CA LEU A 107 -16.27 -1.41 13.81
C LEU A 107 -15.84 -2.20 12.58
N ALA A 108 -15.25 -3.36 12.78
CA ALA A 108 -14.86 -4.26 11.71
C ALA A 108 -15.22 -5.69 12.07
N GLY A 109 -15.50 -6.49 11.06
CA GLY A 109 -15.76 -7.90 11.27
C GLY A 109 -16.00 -8.62 9.95
N GLU A 110 -16.21 -9.92 10.05
CA GLU A 110 -16.38 -10.78 8.89
C GLU A 110 -17.50 -11.80 9.03
N SER A 111 -17.92 -12.38 7.90
CA SER A 111 -18.89 -13.46 7.85
C SER A 111 -20.23 -13.04 8.48
N TYR A 112 -20.76 -13.80 9.43
CA TYR A 112 -21.96 -13.46 10.20
C TYR A 112 -21.84 -12.16 11.02
N ALA A 113 -20.63 -11.60 11.21
CA ALA A 113 -20.49 -10.24 11.74
C ALA A 113 -21.06 -9.17 10.80
N GLY A 114 -21.39 -9.53 9.55
CA GLY A 114 -22.31 -8.80 8.69
C GLY A 114 -23.65 -8.48 9.34
N HIS A 115 -24.13 -9.30 10.29
CA HIS A 115 -25.28 -9.00 11.15
C HIS A 115 -24.88 -8.17 12.37
N TYR A 116 -23.82 -8.56 13.07
CA TYR A 116 -23.44 -7.95 14.36
C TYR A 116 -23.03 -6.48 14.23
N ILE A 117 -22.19 -6.18 13.24
CA ILE A 117 -21.54 -4.88 13.12
C ILE A 117 -22.55 -3.76 12.76
N PRO A 118 -23.45 -3.93 11.76
CA PRO A 118 -24.46 -2.91 11.48
C PRO A 118 -25.44 -2.69 12.64
N GLN A 119 -25.87 -3.76 13.32
CA GLN A 119 -26.76 -3.65 14.49
C GLN A 119 -26.10 -2.91 15.65
N LEU A 120 -24.83 -3.23 15.94
CA LEU A 120 -24.07 -2.51 16.96
C LEU A 120 -23.85 -1.04 16.58
N ALA A 121 -23.57 -0.75 15.30
CA ALA A 121 -23.44 0.62 14.81
C ALA A 121 -24.73 1.41 15.04
N ALA A 122 -25.89 0.83 14.71
CA ALA A 122 -27.19 1.47 14.90
C ALA A 122 -27.47 1.75 16.38
N LEU A 123 -27.20 0.80 17.28
CA LEU A 123 -27.33 1.00 18.72
C LEU A 123 -26.41 2.10 19.26
N ILE A 124 -25.18 2.22 18.72
CA ILE A 124 -24.27 3.31 19.07
C ILE A 124 -24.83 4.67 18.62
N LEU A 125 -25.36 4.74 17.40
CA LEU A 125 -25.98 5.98 16.89
C LEU A 125 -27.22 6.37 17.70
N GLU A 126 -28.03 5.40 18.12
CA GLU A 126 -29.16 5.63 19.02
C GLU A 126 -28.71 6.11 20.40
N HIS A 127 -27.71 5.45 21.00
CA HIS A 127 -27.11 5.87 22.27
C HIS A 127 -26.60 7.31 22.21
N ASN A 128 -25.97 7.68 21.10
CA ASN A 128 -25.45 9.04 20.87
C ASN A 128 -26.54 10.11 20.75
N LYS A 129 -27.79 9.73 20.45
CA LYS A 129 -28.94 10.64 20.40
C LYS A 129 -29.49 10.97 21.80
N GLN A 130 -29.08 10.25 22.85
CA GLN A 130 -29.59 10.46 24.21
C GLN A 130 -29.03 11.74 24.85
N PRO A 131 -29.88 12.55 25.51
CA PRO A 131 -29.46 13.82 26.11
C PRO A 131 -28.48 13.61 27.28
N GLY A 132 -27.44 14.43 27.36
CA GLY A 132 -26.47 14.41 28.46
C GLY A 132 -25.41 13.30 28.37
N ILE A 133 -25.42 12.49 27.31
CA ILE A 133 -24.41 11.46 27.06
C ILE A 133 -23.28 12.03 26.19
N LYS A 134 -22.03 11.70 26.53
CA LYS A 134 -20.88 11.98 25.66
C LYS A 134 -20.89 10.98 24.50
N PRO A 135 -21.02 11.44 23.23
CA PRO A 135 -21.12 10.52 22.10
C PRO A 135 -19.89 9.62 21.94
N ILE A 136 -20.13 8.38 21.54
CA ILE A 136 -19.12 7.48 21.00
C ILE A 136 -18.80 7.96 19.57
N ASN A 137 -17.53 8.27 19.32
CA ASN A 137 -17.06 8.84 18.06
C ASN A 137 -16.91 7.77 16.97
N LEU A 138 -18.00 7.12 16.58
CA LEU A 138 -18.04 6.14 15.50
C LEU A 138 -17.69 6.82 14.16
N LYS A 139 -16.69 6.27 13.45
CA LYS A 139 -16.17 6.84 12.21
C LYS A 139 -16.59 6.10 10.96
N ALA A 140 -16.56 4.77 10.98
CA ALA A 140 -16.93 3.92 9.85
C ALA A 140 -17.08 2.46 10.30
N ILE A 141 -17.71 1.65 9.45
CA ILE A 141 -17.77 0.19 9.61
C ILE A 141 -17.12 -0.53 8.42
N ALA A 142 -16.51 -1.69 8.67
CA ALA A 142 -15.93 -2.57 7.64
C ALA A 142 -16.45 -4.01 7.78
N LEU A 143 -16.86 -4.60 6.66
CA LEU A 143 -17.50 -5.91 6.60
C LEU A 143 -16.76 -6.80 5.58
N GLY A 144 -16.07 -7.83 6.05
CA GLY A 144 -15.35 -8.81 5.23
C GLY A 144 -16.20 -10.03 4.92
N ASN A 145 -16.33 -10.40 3.64
CA ASN A 145 -17.16 -11.52 3.19
C ASN A 145 -18.49 -11.63 3.97
N PRO A 146 -19.33 -10.57 4.01
CA PRO A 146 -20.40 -10.52 5.00
C PRO A 146 -21.65 -11.26 4.55
N LEU A 147 -22.23 -12.04 5.48
CA LEU A 147 -23.61 -12.49 5.34
C LEU A 147 -24.51 -11.30 5.65
N LEU A 148 -25.37 -10.93 4.70
CA LEU A 148 -26.29 -9.79 4.82
C LEU A 148 -27.73 -10.19 4.56
N ASP A 149 -27.94 -11.17 3.68
CA ASP A 149 -29.24 -11.71 3.31
C ASP A 149 -29.04 -13.11 2.71
N LEU A 150 -29.69 -14.14 3.26
CA LEU A 150 -29.54 -15.52 2.77
C LEU A 150 -29.97 -15.66 1.30
N ASP A 151 -30.96 -14.88 0.87
CA ASP A 151 -31.49 -14.95 -0.49
C ASP A 151 -30.52 -14.47 -1.56
N ILE A 152 -29.45 -13.77 -1.15
CA ILE A 152 -28.48 -13.20 -2.08
C ILE A 152 -27.05 -13.62 -1.71
N SER A 153 -26.61 -13.38 -0.48
CA SER A 153 -25.20 -13.46 -0.05
C SER A 153 -24.53 -14.80 -0.35
N ILE A 154 -25.26 -15.91 -0.27
CA ILE A 154 -24.70 -17.28 -0.28
C ILE A 154 -24.90 -18.03 -1.59
N LEU A 155 -25.46 -17.39 -2.63
CA LEU A 155 -25.71 -18.05 -3.91
C LEU A 155 -24.40 -18.37 -4.65
N ALA A 156 -23.91 -19.61 -4.48
CA ALA A 156 -22.59 -20.06 -4.91
C ALA A 156 -22.57 -20.82 -6.25
N GLY A 157 -23.73 -21.20 -6.80
CA GLY A 157 -23.81 -22.00 -8.03
C GLY A 157 -22.97 -21.46 -9.20
N ASP A 158 -23.21 -20.21 -9.61
CA ASP A 158 -22.47 -19.59 -10.73
C ASP A 158 -20.98 -19.43 -10.41
N TYR A 159 -20.65 -19.18 -9.14
CA TYR A 159 -19.27 -19.04 -8.70
C TYR A 159 -18.52 -20.38 -8.84
N LEU A 160 -19.05 -21.46 -8.27
CA LEU A 160 -18.44 -22.79 -8.34
C LEU A 160 -18.29 -23.26 -9.80
N TRP A 161 -19.31 -23.04 -10.62
CA TRP A 161 -19.28 -23.38 -12.04
C TRP A 161 -18.20 -22.61 -12.81
N ALA A 162 -18.10 -21.29 -12.59
CA ALA A 162 -17.10 -20.46 -13.25
C ALA A 162 -15.65 -20.83 -12.84
N HIS A 163 -15.48 -21.48 -11.69
CA HIS A 163 -14.19 -22.01 -11.23
C HIS A 163 -13.97 -23.48 -11.61
N GLY A 164 -14.87 -24.09 -12.37
CA GLY A 164 -14.77 -25.48 -12.83
C GLY A 164 -14.96 -26.51 -11.72
N ALA A 165 -15.54 -26.12 -10.58
CA ALA A 165 -15.74 -26.99 -9.43
C ALA A 165 -17.04 -27.82 -9.51
N ILE A 166 -17.99 -27.42 -10.37
CA ILE A 166 -19.22 -28.17 -10.64
C ILE A 166 -19.54 -28.20 -12.14
N SER A 167 -20.30 -29.20 -12.57
CA SER A 167 -20.72 -29.41 -13.95
C SER A 167 -21.87 -28.48 -14.38
N ASP A 168 -22.12 -28.37 -15.69
CA ASP A 168 -23.29 -27.67 -16.25
C ASP A 168 -24.60 -28.26 -15.70
N GLU A 169 -24.66 -29.58 -15.55
CA GLU A 169 -25.81 -30.31 -15.00
C GLU A 169 -26.07 -29.90 -13.56
N THR A 170 -25.03 -29.90 -12.71
CA THR A 170 -25.14 -29.48 -11.30
C THR A 170 -25.53 -28.01 -11.18
N LEU A 171 -24.99 -27.12 -12.03
CA LEU A 171 -25.41 -25.72 -12.06
C LEU A 171 -26.91 -25.59 -12.40
N MET A 172 -27.39 -26.34 -13.38
CA MET A 172 -28.81 -26.33 -13.77
C MET A 172 -29.70 -26.86 -12.65
N LEU A 173 -29.28 -27.89 -11.93
CA LEU A 173 -29.99 -28.41 -10.76
C LEU A 173 -30.01 -27.39 -9.62
N LYS A 174 -28.89 -26.73 -9.32
CA LYS A 174 -28.87 -25.63 -8.33
C LYS A 174 -29.81 -24.50 -8.71
N LYS A 175 -29.93 -24.17 -10.00
CA LYS A 175 -30.80 -23.07 -10.48
C LYS A 175 -32.29 -23.43 -10.51
N THR A 176 -32.63 -24.69 -10.78
CA THR A 176 -34.03 -25.09 -11.04
C THR A 176 -34.66 -25.93 -9.93
N VAL A 177 -33.87 -26.65 -9.15
CA VAL A 177 -34.35 -27.58 -8.11
C VAL A 177 -34.09 -27.06 -6.70
N CYS A 178 -32.82 -26.79 -6.38
CA CYS A 178 -32.43 -26.32 -5.05
C CYS A 178 -31.16 -25.45 -5.07
N ASN A 179 -31.34 -24.14 -4.91
CA ASN A 179 -30.23 -23.20 -4.74
C ASN A 179 -29.79 -23.13 -3.27
N ASP A 180 -28.71 -22.39 -3.00
CA ASP A 180 -28.14 -22.24 -1.67
C ASP A 180 -29.11 -21.61 -0.66
N SER A 181 -29.88 -20.61 -1.08
CA SER A 181 -30.91 -19.98 -0.23
C SER A 181 -31.98 -20.99 0.19
N LYS A 182 -32.62 -21.67 -0.78
CA LYS A 182 -33.64 -22.69 -0.49
C LYS A 182 -33.10 -23.78 0.44
N PHE A 183 -31.88 -24.25 0.19
CA PHE A 183 -31.24 -25.25 1.02
C PHE A 183 -31.09 -24.78 2.47
N LEU A 184 -30.61 -23.56 2.71
CA LEU A 184 -30.44 -23.03 4.07
C LEU A 184 -31.75 -22.70 4.76
N HIS A 185 -32.75 -22.19 4.04
CA HIS A 185 -34.10 -22.01 4.59
C HIS A 185 -34.68 -23.35 5.06
N GLU A 186 -34.70 -24.37 4.20
CA GLU A 186 -35.20 -25.69 4.59
C GLU A 186 -34.41 -26.31 5.76
N TYR A 187 -33.10 -26.05 5.82
CA TYR A 187 -32.26 -26.49 6.94
C TYR A 187 -32.66 -25.82 8.26
N VAL A 188 -32.76 -24.48 8.28
CA VAL A 188 -33.13 -23.68 9.46
C VAL A 188 -34.52 -24.02 9.98
N HIS A 189 -35.47 -24.35 9.09
CA HIS A 189 -36.83 -24.75 9.48
C HIS A 189 -36.97 -26.24 9.80
N SER A 190 -35.88 -27.03 9.72
CA SER A 190 -35.91 -28.50 9.88
C SER A 190 -36.83 -29.21 8.88
N GLU A 191 -36.97 -28.67 7.68
CA GLU A 191 -37.86 -29.13 6.59
C GLU A 191 -37.08 -29.53 5.33
N LYS A 192 -35.87 -30.05 5.50
CA LYS A 192 -34.96 -30.38 4.38
C LYS A 192 -35.52 -31.44 3.43
N SER A 193 -35.80 -31.02 2.20
CA SER A 193 -36.33 -31.87 1.14
C SER A 193 -35.29 -32.86 0.63
N GLN A 194 -35.76 -34.01 0.12
CA GLN A 194 -34.87 -35.01 -0.47
C GLN A 194 -34.20 -34.47 -1.73
N GLU A 195 -34.92 -33.68 -2.52
CA GLU A 195 -34.42 -33.03 -3.71
C GLU A 195 -33.26 -32.08 -3.40
N CYS A 196 -33.38 -31.25 -2.34
CA CYS A 196 -32.27 -30.41 -1.89
C CYS A 196 -31.07 -31.23 -1.39
N ASN A 197 -31.32 -32.34 -0.68
CA ASN A 197 -30.25 -33.24 -0.28
C ASN A 197 -29.50 -33.81 -1.49
N ASP A 198 -30.23 -34.27 -2.52
CA ASP A 198 -29.64 -34.89 -3.71
C ASP A 198 -28.77 -33.89 -4.49
N VAL A 199 -29.27 -32.66 -4.68
CA VAL A 199 -28.50 -31.59 -5.35
C VAL A 199 -27.21 -31.28 -4.59
N PHE A 200 -27.27 -31.10 -3.26
CA PHE A 200 -26.07 -30.77 -2.48
C PHE A 200 -25.13 -31.95 -2.26
N ASN A 201 -25.63 -33.19 -2.30
CA ASN A 201 -24.78 -34.38 -2.38
C ASN A 201 -24.00 -34.42 -3.70
N GLN A 202 -24.63 -34.06 -4.81
CA GLN A 202 -23.94 -33.96 -6.10
C GLN A 202 -22.90 -32.84 -6.11
N VAL A 203 -23.22 -31.67 -5.55
CA VAL A 203 -22.25 -30.59 -5.35
C VAL A 203 -21.05 -31.07 -4.53
N ALA A 204 -21.30 -31.74 -3.39
CA ALA A 204 -20.24 -32.25 -2.52
C ALA A 204 -19.38 -33.32 -3.21
N ALA A 205 -19.99 -34.17 -4.06
CA ALA A 205 -19.27 -35.19 -4.83
C ALA A 205 -18.39 -34.60 -5.92
N GLU A 206 -18.85 -33.54 -6.62
CA GLU A 206 -18.10 -32.87 -7.68
C GLU A 206 -16.97 -31.97 -7.13
N VAL A 207 -17.27 -31.16 -6.10
CA VAL A 207 -16.28 -30.28 -5.46
C VAL A 207 -15.23 -31.11 -4.70
N GLY A 208 -15.67 -32.17 -4.03
CA GLY A 208 -14.82 -33.08 -3.28
C GLY A 208 -14.58 -32.67 -1.82
N VAL A 209 -14.48 -33.67 -0.95
CA VAL A 209 -14.36 -33.52 0.51
C VAL A 209 -13.02 -32.92 0.99
N ASP A 210 -12.06 -32.76 0.08
CA ASP A 210 -10.73 -32.22 0.38
C ASP A 210 -10.60 -30.73 0.07
N VAL A 211 -11.65 -30.11 -0.49
CA VAL A 211 -11.70 -28.69 -0.85
C VAL A 211 -12.52 -27.95 0.21
N PRO A 212 -11.93 -26.99 0.94
CA PRO A 212 -12.68 -26.20 1.92
C PRO A 212 -13.57 -25.18 1.22
N ASN A 213 -14.77 -24.95 1.76
CA ASN A 213 -15.72 -23.98 1.18
C ASN A 213 -15.25 -22.52 1.41
N ASP A 214 -14.41 -22.28 2.42
CA ASP A 214 -13.84 -20.99 2.76
C ASP A 214 -12.76 -20.52 1.78
N ASP A 215 -12.08 -21.42 1.08
CA ASP A 215 -11.07 -21.08 0.07
C ASP A 215 -10.93 -22.22 -0.93
N LEU A 216 -11.52 -22.04 -2.11
CA LEU A 216 -11.55 -23.06 -3.16
C LEU A 216 -10.16 -23.55 -3.60
N LEU A 217 -9.12 -22.73 -3.40
CA LEU A 217 -7.75 -23.03 -3.83
C LEU A 217 -6.82 -23.40 -2.66
N GLN A 218 -7.31 -23.36 -1.42
CA GLN A 218 -6.49 -23.67 -0.26
C GLN A 218 -6.17 -25.17 -0.18
N PRO A 219 -4.89 -25.55 0.00
CA PRO A 219 -4.53 -26.95 0.20
C PRO A 219 -5.04 -27.46 1.55
N LYS A 220 -5.42 -28.73 1.60
CA LYS A 220 -5.78 -29.41 2.86
C LYS A 220 -4.59 -29.55 3.80
N CYS A 221 -4.82 -29.36 5.10
CA CYS A 221 -3.83 -29.72 6.11
C CYS A 221 -3.62 -31.24 6.14
N LEU A 222 -2.37 -31.68 5.90
CA LEU A 222 -1.97 -33.10 5.99
C LEU A 222 -1.15 -33.42 7.25
N SER A 223 -0.94 -32.43 8.14
CA SER A 223 -0.12 -32.58 9.34
C SER A 223 -0.90 -33.25 10.48
N LEU A 224 -0.20 -34.13 11.20
CA LEU A 224 -0.73 -35.18 12.06
C LEU A 224 -0.85 -34.72 13.52
N SER A 225 -2.08 -34.56 14.02
CA SER A 225 -2.35 -34.97 15.40
C SER A 225 -2.60 -36.48 15.40
N SER A 226 -2.18 -37.17 16.46
CA SER A 226 -2.15 -38.64 16.54
C SER A 226 -3.54 -39.31 16.51
N ALA A 227 -4.62 -38.54 16.38
CA ALA A 227 -5.99 -39.00 16.48
C ALA A 227 -6.64 -39.36 15.13
N VAL A 228 -6.09 -38.93 13.98
CA VAL A 228 -6.69 -39.27 12.67
C VAL A 228 -5.59 -39.70 11.69
N GLN A 229 -5.47 -41.02 11.53
CA GLN A 229 -4.49 -41.66 10.66
C GLN A 229 -4.83 -41.48 9.18
N PHE A 230 -3.89 -40.93 8.41
CA PHE A 230 -3.39 -41.57 7.19
C PHE A 230 -1.95 -41.06 6.92
N ARG A 231 -0.93 -41.88 7.17
CA ARG A 231 0.46 -41.54 6.82
C ARG A 231 0.70 -41.90 5.34
N PRO A 232 1.01 -40.95 4.44
CA PRO A 232 1.46 -41.30 3.10
C PRO A 232 2.85 -41.96 3.22
N LYS A 233 2.94 -43.27 2.95
CA LYS A 233 4.22 -43.99 2.90
C LYS A 233 4.85 -43.78 1.52
N GLY A 234 6.11 -43.38 1.47
CA GLY A 234 6.91 -43.30 0.24
C GLY A 234 7.67 -41.98 0.05
N LYS A 235 8.62 -41.98 -0.89
CA LYS A 235 9.48 -40.82 -1.22
C LYS A 235 8.64 -39.63 -1.73
N HIS A 236 7.54 -39.90 -2.43
CA HIS A 236 6.66 -38.90 -3.03
C HIS A 236 5.76 -38.20 -1.98
N GLY A 237 5.22 -38.94 -1.01
CA GLY A 237 4.43 -38.35 0.09
C GLY A 237 5.22 -37.36 0.96
N LYS A 238 6.52 -37.61 1.15
CA LYS A 238 7.43 -36.67 1.83
C LYS A 238 7.73 -35.43 1.00
N ILE A 239 7.67 -35.52 -0.33
CA ILE A 239 7.88 -34.39 -1.25
C ILE A 239 6.63 -33.51 -1.29
N HIS A 240 5.42 -34.08 -1.36
CA HIS A 240 4.16 -33.33 -1.28
C HIS A 240 4.01 -32.56 0.03
N ALA A 241 4.33 -33.17 1.18
CA ALA A 241 4.31 -32.49 2.48
C ALA A 241 5.36 -31.37 2.58
N LYS A 242 6.50 -31.49 1.87
CA LYS A 242 7.56 -30.46 1.85
C LYS A 242 7.23 -29.31 0.89
N LEU A 243 6.51 -29.59 -0.20
CA LEU A 243 6.00 -28.59 -1.14
C LEU A 243 4.82 -27.80 -0.54
N ALA A 244 3.93 -28.44 0.21
CA ALA A 244 2.85 -27.75 0.95
C ALA A 244 3.39 -26.78 2.02
N LYS A 245 4.55 -27.07 2.63
CA LYS A 245 5.24 -26.17 3.57
C LYS A 245 5.96 -24.99 2.91
N SER A 246 6.14 -25.02 1.60
CA SER A 246 6.98 -24.06 0.86
C SER A 246 6.19 -23.42 -0.27
N GLY A 247 5.17 -22.62 0.06
CA GLY A 247 4.57 -21.72 -0.92
C GLY A 247 3.09 -21.37 -0.79
N SER A 248 2.33 -21.92 0.17
CA SER A 248 0.93 -21.50 0.34
C SER A 248 0.84 -20.21 1.16
N ILE A 249 0.08 -19.23 0.64
CA ILE A 249 -0.39 -18.11 1.45
C ILE A 249 -1.56 -18.66 2.27
N GLY A 250 -1.48 -18.58 3.61
CA GLY A 250 -2.34 -19.32 4.54
C GLY A 250 -1.80 -20.72 4.84
N ASP A 251 -1.43 -20.98 6.10
CA ASP A 251 -1.04 -22.32 6.56
C ASP A 251 -2.29 -23.10 6.96
N PRO A 252 -2.71 -24.13 6.20
CA PRO A 252 -3.95 -24.84 6.45
C PRO A 252 -3.97 -25.58 7.79
N CYS A 253 -2.81 -25.79 8.42
CA CYS A 253 -2.68 -26.44 9.72
C CYS A 253 -2.63 -25.46 10.89
N LEU A 254 -2.80 -24.15 10.65
CA LEU A 254 -2.74 -23.14 11.69
C LEU A 254 -3.86 -23.32 12.73
N TYR A 255 -5.06 -23.70 12.29
CA TYR A 255 -6.20 -23.97 13.16
C TYR A 255 -5.88 -24.97 14.28
N ASP A 256 -5.28 -26.11 13.94
CA ASP A 256 -4.87 -27.15 14.90
C ASP A 256 -3.87 -26.61 15.93
N ARG A 257 -2.91 -25.79 15.48
CA ARG A 257 -1.91 -25.18 16.36
C ARG A 257 -2.53 -24.17 17.30
N VAL A 258 -3.48 -23.37 16.83
CA VAL A 258 -4.22 -22.40 17.65
C VAL A 258 -5.07 -23.10 18.70
N SER A 259 -5.85 -24.12 18.32
CA SER A 259 -6.62 -24.93 19.26
C SER A 259 -5.73 -25.57 20.32
N THR A 260 -4.62 -26.18 19.90
CA THR A 260 -3.63 -26.76 20.83
C THR A 260 -3.01 -25.71 21.75
N TYR A 261 -2.76 -24.49 21.26
CA TYR A 261 -2.15 -23.42 22.02
C TYR A 261 -3.11 -22.85 23.07
N LEU A 262 -4.34 -22.49 22.68
CA LEU A 262 -5.32 -21.86 23.56
C LEU A 262 -5.86 -22.80 24.64
N ASN A 263 -5.79 -24.11 24.43
CA ASN A 263 -6.17 -25.11 25.42
C ASN A 263 -5.05 -25.46 26.43
N LYS A 264 -3.86 -24.86 26.33
CA LYS A 264 -2.80 -25.06 27.34
C LYS A 264 -3.17 -24.32 28.64
N PRO A 265 -3.12 -24.97 29.82
CA PRO A 265 -3.44 -24.32 31.10
C PRO A 265 -2.63 -23.06 31.38
N LYS A 266 -1.33 -23.07 31.03
CA LYS A 266 -0.46 -21.90 31.17
C LYS A 266 -0.87 -20.71 30.29
N VAL A 267 -1.45 -20.99 29.11
CA VAL A 267 -1.93 -19.96 28.17
C VAL A 267 -3.24 -19.38 28.69
N GLN A 268 -4.19 -20.22 29.09
CA GLN A 268 -5.46 -19.77 29.70
C GLN A 268 -5.20 -18.92 30.95
N LYS A 269 -4.27 -19.35 31.82
CA LYS A 269 -3.85 -18.57 32.98
C LYS A 269 -3.26 -17.20 32.60
N ALA A 270 -2.40 -17.15 31.59
CA ALA A 270 -1.79 -15.89 31.12
C ALA A 270 -2.81 -14.93 30.48
N LEU A 271 -3.86 -15.48 29.85
CA LEU A 271 -4.99 -14.75 29.28
C LEU A 271 -6.04 -14.35 30.33
N HIS A 272 -5.86 -14.71 31.60
CA HIS A 272 -6.92 -14.59 32.62
C HIS A 272 -8.24 -15.23 32.18
N ALA A 273 -8.15 -16.28 31.36
CA ALA A 273 -9.28 -17.05 30.86
C ALA A 273 -9.52 -18.28 31.74
N ASN A 274 -10.70 -18.89 31.60
CA ASN A 274 -11.07 -20.12 32.28
C ASN A 274 -10.93 -20.06 33.81
N THR A 275 -11.23 -18.90 34.41
CA THR A 275 -11.11 -18.68 35.86
C THR A 275 -12.06 -19.53 36.69
N THR A 276 -13.12 -20.07 36.07
CA THR A 276 -14.14 -20.92 36.68
C THR A 276 -13.94 -22.41 36.42
N HIS A 277 -12.86 -22.82 35.72
CA HIS A 277 -12.58 -24.22 35.38
C HIS A 277 -13.72 -24.90 34.61
N LEU A 278 -14.05 -24.34 33.44
CA LEU A 278 -15.06 -24.84 32.52
C LEU A 278 -14.85 -26.34 32.21
N PRO A 279 -15.93 -27.14 32.11
CA PRO A 279 -15.84 -28.58 31.91
C PRO A 279 -15.55 -28.99 30.46
N TYR A 280 -15.34 -28.03 29.56
CA TYR A 280 -15.10 -28.22 28.13
C TYR A 280 -13.88 -27.42 27.69
N LEU A 281 -13.31 -27.83 26.56
CA LEU A 281 -12.17 -27.16 25.94
C LEU A 281 -12.62 -25.88 25.23
N TRP A 282 -11.72 -24.93 25.09
CA TRP A 282 -11.92 -23.82 24.17
C TRP A 282 -11.99 -24.36 22.74
N ASP A 283 -12.96 -23.89 21.96
CA ASP A 283 -13.15 -24.25 20.56
C ASP A 283 -13.34 -22.99 19.69
N PHE A 284 -13.13 -23.14 18.39
CA PHE A 284 -13.33 -22.09 17.41
C PHE A 284 -14.80 -21.69 17.28
N CYS A 285 -15.74 -22.62 17.16
CA CYS A 285 -17.16 -22.33 16.93
C CYS A 285 -18.11 -23.26 17.69
N GLU A 286 -17.65 -24.43 18.16
CA GLU A 286 -18.47 -25.47 18.81
C GLU A 286 -18.57 -25.28 20.33
N GLY A 287 -18.63 -24.03 20.78
CA GLY A 287 -18.87 -23.71 22.20
C GLY A 287 -20.28 -24.11 22.65
N PRO A 288 -20.59 -24.08 23.96
CA PRO A 288 -21.91 -24.45 24.49
C PRO A 288 -23.01 -23.41 24.20
N LEU A 289 -22.74 -22.42 23.34
CA LEU A 289 -23.70 -21.37 23.02
C LEU A 289 -24.69 -21.90 22.00
N VAL A 290 -25.98 -21.85 22.35
CA VAL A 290 -27.09 -22.20 21.46
C VAL A 290 -27.62 -20.91 20.84
N TYR A 291 -27.55 -20.82 19.52
CA TYR A 291 -28.03 -19.67 18.75
C TYR A 291 -29.43 -19.97 18.18
N GLN A 292 -30.20 -18.91 17.93
CA GLN A 292 -31.46 -19.05 17.21
C GLN A 292 -31.13 -19.13 15.72
N GLU A 293 -31.26 -20.32 15.14
CA GLU A 293 -30.92 -20.56 13.72
C GLU A 293 -31.73 -19.67 12.77
N LEU A 294 -32.95 -19.30 13.17
CA LEU A 294 -33.82 -18.35 12.46
C LEU A 294 -33.21 -16.94 12.32
N ASP A 295 -32.26 -16.55 13.17
CA ASP A 295 -31.59 -15.25 13.05
C ASP A 295 -30.77 -15.15 11.76
N TRP A 296 -30.43 -16.27 11.11
CA TRP A 296 -29.76 -16.26 9.81
C TRP A 296 -30.62 -15.64 8.72
N GLU A 297 -31.94 -15.74 8.82
CA GLU A 297 -32.89 -15.21 7.83
C GLU A 297 -33.11 -13.69 7.96
N ILE A 298 -32.51 -13.03 8.96
CA ILE A 298 -32.66 -11.59 9.14
C ILE A 298 -31.95 -10.85 8.00
N ASN A 299 -32.71 -10.08 7.22
CA ASN A 299 -32.15 -9.23 6.18
C ASN A 299 -31.56 -7.93 6.77
N ILE A 300 -30.24 -7.78 6.66
CA ILE A 300 -29.47 -6.65 7.21
C ILE A 300 -29.26 -5.52 6.18
N ILE A 301 -29.53 -5.76 4.90
CA ILE A 301 -29.34 -4.78 3.83
C ILE A 301 -30.06 -3.44 4.12
N PRO A 302 -31.34 -3.42 4.58
CA PRO A 302 -32.01 -2.17 4.93
C PRO A 302 -31.30 -1.39 6.04
N LEU A 303 -30.76 -2.08 7.03
CA LEU A 303 -30.02 -1.45 8.13
C LEU A 303 -28.74 -0.79 7.63
N ILE A 304 -28.02 -1.41 6.70
CA ILE A 304 -26.85 -0.80 6.04
C ILE A 304 -27.27 0.44 5.24
N SER A 305 -28.40 0.39 4.52
CA SER A 305 -28.99 1.54 3.82
C SER A 305 -29.22 2.71 4.77
N ASP A 306 -29.79 2.44 5.96
CA ASP A 306 -30.05 3.46 6.97
C ASP A 306 -28.78 4.03 7.61
N LEU A 307 -27.77 3.21 7.88
CA LEU A 307 -26.46 3.68 8.36
C LEU A 307 -25.80 4.64 7.36
N ILE A 308 -25.88 4.33 6.06
CA ILE A 308 -25.35 5.20 5.01
C ILE A 308 -26.13 6.52 4.95
N LYS A 309 -27.46 6.49 5.07
CA LYS A 309 -28.31 7.71 5.11
C LYS A 309 -27.99 8.59 6.32
N ASP A 310 -27.70 7.98 7.47
CA ASP A 310 -27.25 8.67 8.70
C ASP A 310 -25.79 9.17 8.59
N GLY A 311 -25.13 8.94 7.46
CA GLY A 311 -23.81 9.46 7.13
C GLY A 311 -22.64 8.60 7.61
N THR A 312 -22.88 7.34 7.98
CA THR A 312 -21.85 6.39 8.40
C THR A 312 -21.21 5.75 7.17
N PRO A 313 -19.90 5.93 6.91
CA PRO A 313 -19.20 5.23 5.84
C PRO A 313 -19.15 3.72 6.08
N VAL A 314 -19.44 2.96 5.03
CA VAL A 314 -19.46 1.49 5.02
C VAL A 314 -18.43 0.97 4.01
N TRP A 315 -17.53 0.12 4.47
CA TRP A 315 -16.60 -0.63 3.66
C TRP A 315 -17.04 -2.09 3.59
N ILE A 316 -17.18 -2.63 2.38
CA ILE A 316 -17.46 -4.03 2.16
C ILE A 316 -16.32 -4.60 1.33
N TYR A 317 -15.69 -5.66 1.80
CA TYR A 317 -14.62 -6.32 1.04
C TYR A 317 -14.83 -7.82 0.96
N SER A 318 -14.36 -8.43 -0.13
CA SER A 318 -14.48 -9.88 -0.34
C SER A 318 -13.23 -10.52 -0.86
N GLY A 319 -12.88 -11.69 -0.34
CA GLY A 319 -11.90 -12.57 -0.95
C GLY A 319 -12.47 -13.17 -2.25
N ASP A 320 -11.63 -13.31 -3.28
CA ASP A 320 -12.09 -13.85 -4.55
C ASP A 320 -12.12 -15.39 -4.63
N GLN A 321 -11.62 -16.09 -3.60
CA GLN A 321 -11.65 -17.55 -3.45
C GLN A 321 -12.74 -18.06 -2.48
N ASP A 322 -13.49 -17.15 -1.84
CA ASP A 322 -14.56 -17.51 -0.92
C ASP A 322 -15.78 -18.08 -1.67
N SER A 323 -16.11 -19.34 -1.41
CA SER A 323 -17.32 -19.97 -1.95
C SER A 323 -18.50 -20.02 -0.96
N LYS A 324 -18.27 -19.73 0.33
CA LYS A 324 -19.34 -19.60 1.34
C LYS A 324 -20.15 -18.34 1.10
N ILE A 325 -19.47 -17.22 0.87
CA ILE A 325 -20.10 -15.91 0.61
C ILE A 325 -19.45 -15.30 -0.65
N PRO A 326 -19.83 -15.79 -1.84
CA PRO A 326 -19.16 -15.45 -3.08
C PRO A 326 -19.10 -13.95 -3.36
N LEU A 327 -17.95 -13.49 -3.85
CA LEU A 327 -17.72 -12.10 -4.24
C LEU A 327 -18.79 -11.57 -5.23
N THR A 328 -19.35 -12.46 -6.07
CA THR A 328 -20.35 -12.13 -7.08
C THR A 328 -21.62 -11.60 -6.44
N GLN A 329 -22.05 -12.19 -5.32
CA GLN A 329 -23.24 -11.80 -4.60
C GLN A 329 -23.00 -10.54 -3.77
N THR A 330 -21.87 -10.48 -3.07
CA THR A 330 -21.46 -9.27 -2.33
C THR A 330 -21.39 -8.05 -3.26
N ARG A 331 -20.83 -8.21 -4.47
CA ARG A 331 -20.81 -7.17 -5.51
C ARG A 331 -22.21 -6.74 -5.94
N THR A 332 -23.14 -7.70 -6.09
CA THR A 332 -24.52 -7.41 -6.48
C THR A 332 -25.22 -6.57 -5.40
N ILE A 333 -25.09 -6.95 -4.13
CA ILE A 333 -25.66 -6.21 -2.99
C ILE A 333 -25.15 -4.77 -2.96
N VAL A 334 -23.82 -4.57 -3.01
CA VAL A 334 -23.20 -3.23 -3.02
C VAL A 334 -23.75 -2.36 -4.16
N ASN A 335 -23.80 -2.91 -5.37
CA ASN A 335 -24.27 -2.15 -6.53
C ASN A 335 -25.75 -1.78 -6.43
N ASN A 336 -26.57 -2.67 -5.87
CA ASN A 336 -27.99 -2.41 -5.64
C ASN A 336 -28.18 -1.34 -4.57
N LEU A 337 -27.45 -1.41 -3.45
CA LEU A 337 -27.43 -0.38 -2.41
C LEU A 337 -27.03 0.99 -2.99
N ALA A 338 -25.96 1.05 -3.78
CA ALA A 338 -25.51 2.31 -4.41
C ALA A 338 -26.59 2.90 -5.33
N LYS A 339 -27.30 2.07 -6.09
CA LYS A 339 -28.42 2.50 -6.97
C LYS A 339 -29.63 2.97 -6.17
N GLU A 340 -30.05 2.20 -5.17
CA GLU A 340 -31.19 2.53 -4.28
C GLU A 340 -30.98 3.89 -3.61
N LEU A 341 -29.77 4.10 -3.07
CA LEU A 341 -29.36 5.31 -2.38
C LEU A 341 -29.00 6.47 -3.33
N LYS A 342 -29.08 6.25 -4.65
CA LYS A 342 -28.73 7.23 -5.70
C LYS A 342 -27.32 7.82 -5.51
N LEU A 343 -26.38 7.00 -5.05
CA LEU A 343 -24.99 7.42 -4.87
C LEU A 343 -24.29 7.55 -6.22
N SER A 344 -23.47 8.59 -6.35
CA SER A 344 -22.62 8.79 -7.52
C SER A 344 -21.36 7.95 -7.40
N THR A 345 -20.98 7.27 -8.48
CA THR A 345 -19.68 6.61 -8.57
C THR A 345 -18.57 7.66 -8.57
N PHE A 346 -17.75 7.68 -7.52
CA PHE A 346 -16.58 8.57 -7.43
C PHE A 346 -15.34 7.90 -8.01
N GLU A 347 -15.10 6.63 -7.66
CA GLU A 347 -14.06 5.82 -8.29
C GLU A 347 -14.70 4.69 -9.06
N LYS A 348 -14.42 4.61 -10.36
CA LYS A 348 -14.90 3.53 -11.22
C LYS A 348 -14.27 2.21 -10.82
N TYR A 349 -14.97 1.10 -11.10
CA TYR A 349 -14.45 -0.24 -10.87
C TYR A 349 -13.09 -0.41 -11.56
N GLY A 350 -12.06 -0.78 -10.81
CA GLY A 350 -10.68 -0.81 -11.28
C GLY A 350 -9.75 -1.46 -10.27
N ASN A 351 -8.55 -1.81 -10.72
CA ASN A 351 -7.55 -2.44 -9.87
C ASN A 351 -7.03 -1.49 -8.78
N TRP A 352 -6.71 -2.05 -7.62
CA TRP A 352 -5.90 -1.41 -6.59
C TRP A 352 -4.67 -2.26 -6.29
N TYR A 353 -3.67 -1.62 -5.69
CA TYR A 353 -2.34 -2.21 -5.52
C TYR A 353 -2.00 -2.39 -4.03
N ASP A 354 -1.45 -3.56 -3.72
CA ASP A 354 -0.73 -3.81 -2.49
C ASP A 354 0.76 -3.94 -2.82
N ASN A 355 1.58 -3.06 -2.25
CA ASN A 355 2.99 -2.92 -2.57
C ASN A 355 3.25 -2.77 -4.08
N LYS A 356 3.48 -3.91 -4.72
CA LYS A 356 4.06 -4.13 -6.04
C LYS A 356 3.19 -5.07 -6.89
N GLN A 357 2.00 -5.41 -6.44
CA GLN A 357 1.10 -6.34 -7.10
C GLN A 357 -0.32 -5.81 -7.06
N VAL A 358 -1.14 -6.27 -8.00
CA VAL A 358 -2.60 -6.04 -7.93
C VAL A 358 -3.11 -6.75 -6.68
N GLY A 359 -3.54 -5.96 -5.69
CA GLY A 359 -4.13 -6.47 -4.46
C GLY A 359 -5.58 -6.91 -4.66
N GLY A 360 -6.26 -6.35 -5.68
CA GLY A 360 -7.60 -6.71 -6.10
C GLY A 360 -8.25 -5.60 -6.93
N TRP A 361 -9.58 -5.51 -6.88
CA TRP A 361 -10.35 -4.47 -7.56
C TRP A 361 -11.24 -3.73 -6.58
N SER A 362 -11.55 -2.46 -6.84
CA SER A 362 -12.42 -1.70 -5.96
C SER A 362 -13.32 -0.73 -6.71
N GLN A 363 -14.32 -0.20 -6.03
CA GLN A 363 -15.20 0.85 -6.50
C GLN A 363 -15.72 1.63 -5.30
N SER A 364 -15.91 2.94 -5.45
CA SER A 364 -16.45 3.77 -4.38
C SER A 364 -17.59 4.66 -4.85
N PHE A 365 -18.55 4.85 -3.96
CA PHE A 365 -19.79 5.57 -4.18
C PHE A 365 -19.99 6.62 -3.09
N GLY A 366 -20.48 7.78 -3.49
CA GLY A 366 -20.65 8.91 -2.58
C GLY A 366 -21.68 9.92 -3.06
N SER A 367 -21.82 11.01 -2.32
CA SER A 367 -22.65 12.14 -2.71
C SER A 367 -21.98 13.46 -2.31
N GLN A 368 -22.46 14.57 -2.88
CA GLN A 368 -22.02 15.89 -2.45
C GLN A 368 -22.79 16.32 -1.21
N THR A 369 -22.06 16.58 -0.13
CA THR A 369 -22.61 17.13 1.12
C THR A 369 -21.88 18.43 1.44
N ASN A 370 -22.62 19.55 1.54
CA ASN A 370 -22.05 20.88 1.81
C ASN A 370 -20.90 21.28 0.85
N GLY A 371 -21.03 20.96 -0.44
CA GLY A 371 -20.03 21.28 -1.47
C GLY A 371 -18.77 20.41 -1.43
N LYS A 372 -18.73 19.36 -0.58
CA LYS A 372 -17.64 18.37 -0.53
C LYS A 372 -18.14 17.01 -0.99
N ASN A 373 -17.31 16.31 -1.77
CA ASN A 373 -17.54 14.91 -2.11
C ASN A 373 -17.30 14.06 -0.86
N VAL A 374 -18.31 13.32 -0.41
CA VAL A 374 -18.22 12.38 0.72
C VAL A 374 -18.45 10.98 0.20
N THR A 375 -17.48 10.09 0.41
CA THR A 375 -17.60 8.66 0.08
C THR A 375 -18.35 7.95 1.21
N TYR A 376 -19.45 7.27 0.88
CA TYR A 376 -20.29 6.57 1.85
C TYR A 376 -20.19 5.05 1.74
N LEU A 377 -19.93 4.52 0.54
CA LEU A 377 -19.87 3.09 0.30
C LEU A 377 -18.64 2.76 -0.53
N THR A 378 -17.78 1.89 -0.01
CA THR A 378 -16.61 1.37 -0.73
C THR A 378 -16.69 -0.14 -0.82
N PHE A 379 -16.49 -0.68 -2.02
CA PHE A 379 -16.36 -2.10 -2.26
C PHE A 379 -14.96 -2.45 -2.75
N ALA A 380 -14.38 -3.53 -2.22
CA ALA A 380 -13.09 -4.06 -2.67
C ALA A 380 -13.08 -5.59 -2.74
N THR A 381 -12.60 -6.16 -3.83
CA THR A 381 -12.18 -7.56 -3.86
C THR A 381 -10.72 -7.66 -3.45
N VAL A 382 -10.34 -8.82 -2.89
CA VAL A 382 -8.98 -9.16 -2.51
C VAL A 382 -8.54 -10.39 -3.29
N ARG A 383 -7.54 -10.19 -4.14
CA ARG A 383 -7.08 -11.20 -5.09
C ARG A 383 -6.34 -12.32 -4.37
N GLY A 384 -6.79 -13.55 -4.58
CA GLY A 384 -6.22 -14.77 -4.00
C GLY A 384 -6.55 -14.95 -2.51
N ALA A 385 -7.55 -14.23 -2.00
CA ALA A 385 -7.99 -14.37 -0.61
C ALA A 385 -9.26 -15.21 -0.52
N GLY A 386 -9.39 -16.01 0.54
CA GLY A 386 -10.58 -16.79 0.89
C GLY A 386 -11.55 -16.03 1.80
N HIS A 387 -12.27 -16.78 2.63
CA HIS A 387 -13.28 -16.29 3.57
C HIS A 387 -12.64 -15.42 4.68
N GLU A 388 -11.57 -15.91 5.29
CA GLU A 388 -10.75 -15.14 6.23
C GLU A 388 -9.67 -14.39 5.44
N VAL A 389 -10.04 -13.23 4.88
CA VAL A 389 -9.16 -12.41 4.03
C VAL A 389 -7.82 -12.08 4.70
N PRO A 390 -7.74 -11.67 5.98
CA PRO A 390 -6.45 -11.37 6.60
C PRO A 390 -5.57 -12.61 6.80
N PHE A 391 -6.15 -13.80 6.92
CA PHE A 391 -5.40 -15.06 7.02
C PHE A 391 -4.76 -15.45 5.69
N THR A 392 -5.54 -15.42 4.61
CA THR A 392 -5.14 -15.83 3.26
C THR A 392 -4.43 -14.74 2.45
N ALA A 393 -4.56 -13.47 2.82
CA ALA A 393 -3.92 -12.33 2.14
C ALA A 393 -3.56 -11.19 3.11
N PRO A 394 -2.67 -11.42 4.10
CA PRO A 394 -2.42 -10.49 5.21
C PRO A 394 -1.93 -9.10 4.77
N SER A 395 -1.07 -9.02 3.75
CA SER A 395 -0.53 -7.75 3.25
C SER A 395 -1.62 -6.90 2.59
N GLN A 396 -2.43 -7.54 1.74
CA GLN A 396 -3.57 -6.94 1.07
C GLN A 396 -4.65 -6.47 2.07
N ALA A 397 -4.98 -7.32 3.05
CA ALA A 397 -5.93 -6.99 4.11
C ALA A 397 -5.48 -5.76 4.91
N LEU A 398 -4.18 -5.67 5.21
CA LEU A 398 -3.61 -4.51 5.89
C LEU A 398 -3.70 -3.23 5.04
N THR A 399 -3.49 -3.32 3.73
CA THR A 399 -3.65 -2.16 2.83
C THR A 399 -5.10 -1.66 2.79
N ILE A 400 -6.08 -2.57 2.78
CA ILE A 400 -7.49 -2.21 2.94
C ILE A 400 -7.74 -1.56 4.30
N PHE A 401 -7.26 -2.19 5.37
CA PHE A 401 -7.48 -1.71 6.73
C PHE A 401 -6.89 -0.32 6.97
N ARG A 402 -5.68 -0.04 6.45
CA ARG A 402 -5.08 1.30 6.51
C ARG A 402 -5.96 2.33 5.80
N SER A 403 -6.41 2.02 4.58
CA SER A 403 -7.25 2.91 3.78
C SER A 403 -8.60 3.18 4.45
N PHE A 404 -9.18 2.16 5.07
CA PHE A 404 -10.38 2.25 5.91
C PHE A 404 -10.19 3.21 7.08
N LEU A 405 -9.13 3.04 7.88
CA LEU A 405 -8.86 3.89 9.04
C LEU A 405 -8.54 5.34 8.66
N SER A 406 -7.84 5.58 7.56
CA SER A 406 -7.49 6.93 7.10
C SER A 406 -8.58 7.59 6.25
N ALA A 407 -9.70 6.90 5.97
CA ALA A 407 -10.73 7.34 5.04
C ALA A 407 -10.17 7.78 3.67
N THR A 408 -9.15 7.07 3.18
CA THR A 408 -8.52 7.32 1.88
C THR A 408 -8.91 6.26 0.87
N PRO A 409 -8.92 6.58 -0.44
CA PRO A 409 -9.00 5.57 -1.47
C PRO A 409 -7.93 4.49 -1.38
N LEU A 410 -8.24 3.31 -1.91
CA LEU A 410 -7.25 2.25 -2.08
C LEU A 410 -6.18 2.69 -3.09
N PRO A 411 -4.90 2.27 -2.92
CA PRO A 411 -3.82 2.71 -3.79
C PRO A 411 -4.07 2.37 -5.26
N ARG A 412 -4.07 3.40 -6.12
CA ARG A 412 -4.15 3.28 -7.57
C ARG A 412 -3.15 4.22 -8.25
N PRO A 413 -2.65 3.88 -9.45
CA PRO A 413 -1.96 4.85 -10.28
C PRO A 413 -2.90 6.02 -10.61
N GLN A 414 -2.59 7.22 -10.15
CA GLN A 414 -3.48 8.37 -10.33
C GLN A 414 -3.22 9.04 -11.67
N LEU A 415 -4.24 9.06 -12.53
CA LEU A 415 -4.19 9.70 -13.85
C LEU A 415 -4.19 11.22 -13.69
N ILE A 416 -3.17 11.88 -14.23
CA ILE A 416 -3.13 13.34 -14.34
C ILE A 416 -3.99 13.73 -15.55
N THR A 417 -5.14 14.34 -15.30
CA THR A 417 -6.06 14.74 -16.38
C THR A 417 -5.54 15.94 -17.16
N LYS A 418 -4.96 16.93 -16.47
CA LYS A 418 -4.33 18.10 -17.08
C LYS A 418 -3.41 18.81 -16.08
N LEU A 419 -2.19 19.15 -16.51
CA LEU A 419 -1.30 20.04 -15.78
C LEU A 419 -1.66 21.52 -16.04
N PRO A 420 -1.51 22.42 -15.05
CA PRO A 420 -1.71 23.86 -15.25
C PRO A 420 -0.84 24.41 -16.38
N GLY A 421 -1.44 25.05 -17.38
CA GLY A 421 -0.72 25.55 -18.55
C GLY A 421 -0.41 24.50 -19.61
N GLN A 422 -0.88 23.26 -19.45
CA GLN A 422 -0.74 22.21 -20.47
C GLN A 422 -1.53 22.56 -21.75
N PRO A 423 -0.89 22.46 -22.93
CA PRO A 423 -1.55 22.61 -24.23
C PRO A 423 -2.70 21.61 -24.45
N SER A 424 -3.69 21.99 -25.25
CA SER A 424 -4.88 21.16 -25.52
C SER A 424 -4.63 20.00 -26.48
N ASN A 425 -3.49 19.98 -27.19
CA ASN A 425 -3.15 19.00 -28.21
C ASN A 425 -2.38 17.77 -27.69
N VAL A 426 -2.28 17.62 -26.37
CA VAL A 426 -1.65 16.45 -25.72
C VAL A 426 -2.58 15.23 -25.82
N ARG A 427 -2.09 14.12 -26.38
CA ARG A 427 -2.89 12.90 -26.61
C ARG A 427 -2.48 11.70 -25.75
N PHE A 428 -1.29 11.74 -25.15
CA PHE A 428 -0.85 10.69 -24.24
C PHE A 428 -1.44 10.84 -22.84
N LYS A 429 -1.47 9.73 -22.10
CA LYS A 429 -1.85 9.71 -20.69
C LYS A 429 -0.62 9.89 -19.82
N GLN A 430 -0.82 10.55 -18.69
CA GLN A 430 0.22 10.80 -17.71
C GLN A 430 -0.31 10.47 -16.33
N TYR A 431 0.55 9.97 -15.46
CA TYR A 431 0.19 9.46 -14.15
C TYR A 431 1.26 9.88 -13.14
N SER A 432 0.85 10.04 -11.89
CA SER A 432 1.77 10.31 -10.79
C SER A 432 1.25 9.72 -9.50
N GLY A 433 2.13 9.62 -8.52
CA GLY A 433 1.79 9.17 -7.19
C GLY A 433 3.02 8.83 -6.38
N TYR A 434 2.79 8.13 -5.27
CA TYR A 434 3.84 7.71 -4.35
C TYR A 434 3.96 6.18 -4.34
N ILE A 435 5.21 5.71 -4.39
CA ILE A 435 5.59 4.33 -4.14
C ILE A 435 6.15 4.26 -2.73
N VAL A 436 5.41 3.65 -1.81
CA VAL A 436 5.86 3.49 -0.43
C VAL A 436 7.02 2.48 -0.40
N THR A 437 8.23 2.94 -0.12
CA THR A 437 9.42 2.09 -0.04
C THR A 437 9.69 1.59 1.37
N ASN A 438 9.22 2.32 2.39
CA ASN A 438 9.25 1.86 3.78
C ASN A 438 8.17 2.57 4.62
N ALA A 439 7.02 1.92 4.81
CA ALA A 439 5.91 2.48 5.56
C ALA A 439 6.24 2.76 7.03
N ARG A 440 7.06 1.91 7.68
CA ARG A 440 7.48 2.09 9.09
C ARG A 440 8.24 3.39 9.32
N HIS A 441 9.03 3.82 8.34
CA HIS A 441 9.85 5.03 8.42
C HIS A 441 9.25 6.19 7.61
N GLY A 442 8.02 6.08 7.12
CA GLY A 442 7.38 7.11 6.30
C GLY A 442 8.12 7.41 4.99
N ARG A 443 8.87 6.45 4.44
CA ARG A 443 9.64 6.65 3.19
C ARG A 443 8.82 6.24 1.97
N ALA A 444 8.75 7.13 0.99
CA ALA A 444 8.14 6.88 -0.31
C ALA A 444 8.92 7.60 -1.41
N LEU A 445 8.87 7.06 -2.63
CA LEU A 445 9.35 7.71 -3.84
C LEU A 445 8.18 8.32 -4.59
N PHE A 446 8.30 9.57 -5.03
CA PHE A 446 7.33 10.16 -5.93
C PHE A 446 7.65 9.77 -7.38
N TYR A 447 6.67 9.30 -8.15
CA TYR A 447 6.85 8.97 -9.56
C TYR A 447 6.00 9.86 -10.47
N TYR A 448 6.50 10.08 -11.69
CA TYR A 448 5.76 10.67 -12.80
C TYR A 448 5.99 9.79 -14.04
N PHE A 449 4.90 9.35 -14.65
CA PHE A 449 4.89 8.45 -15.80
C PHE A 449 4.10 9.06 -16.95
N VAL A 450 4.67 9.03 -18.15
CA VAL A 450 3.95 9.43 -19.37
C VAL A 450 3.96 8.29 -20.39
N GLU A 451 2.80 8.01 -20.97
CA GLU A 451 2.70 7.12 -22.12
C GLU A 451 3.35 7.79 -23.34
N ALA A 452 3.87 6.99 -24.27
CA ALA A 452 4.36 7.54 -25.53
C ALA A 452 3.24 8.28 -26.26
N ASP A 453 3.56 9.41 -26.90
CA ASP A 453 2.64 10.10 -27.80
C ASP A 453 2.51 9.32 -29.11
N SER A 454 1.75 8.22 -29.05
CA SER A 454 1.59 7.28 -30.15
C SER A 454 0.18 6.71 -30.19
N VAL A 455 -0.24 6.28 -31.39
CA VAL A 455 -1.52 5.56 -31.57
C VAL A 455 -1.50 4.22 -30.83
N ASP A 456 -0.33 3.58 -30.75
CA ASP A 456 -0.10 2.40 -29.92
C ASP A 456 1.08 2.63 -28.96
N PRO A 457 0.80 3.11 -27.74
CA PRO A 457 1.85 3.32 -26.75
C PRO A 457 2.52 2.03 -26.26
N LEU A 458 1.87 0.86 -26.39
CA LEU A 458 2.40 -0.42 -25.89
C LEU A 458 3.48 -0.98 -26.81
N SER A 459 3.46 -0.61 -28.09
CA SER A 459 4.50 -0.98 -29.06
C SER A 459 5.79 -0.16 -28.90
N ARG A 460 5.85 0.77 -27.95
CA ARG A 460 7.01 1.64 -27.70
C ARG A 460 7.82 1.08 -26.52
N PRO A 461 9.15 1.25 -26.54
CA PRO A 461 9.99 0.84 -25.43
C PRO A 461 9.65 1.63 -24.17
N LEU A 462 9.83 0.99 -23.02
CA LEU A 462 9.65 1.59 -21.70
C LEU A 462 11.00 2.07 -21.16
N THR A 463 11.19 3.37 -21.07
CA THR A 463 12.44 3.93 -20.52
C THR A 463 12.24 4.39 -19.10
N LEU A 464 13.08 3.92 -18.19
CA LEU A 464 13.25 4.49 -16.87
C LEU A 464 14.40 5.49 -16.88
N TRP A 465 14.10 6.75 -16.53
CA TRP A 465 15.07 7.82 -16.32
C TRP A 465 15.35 8.06 -14.83
N LEU A 466 16.64 8.13 -14.48
CA LEU A 466 17.14 8.54 -13.17
C LEU A 466 18.19 9.66 -13.34
N ASN A 467 18.02 10.79 -12.65
CA ASN A 467 19.05 11.82 -12.63
C ASN A 467 20.11 11.51 -11.57
N GLY A 468 21.35 11.89 -11.88
CA GLY A 468 22.52 11.69 -11.04
C GLY A 468 22.66 12.76 -9.95
N GLY A 469 23.45 12.44 -8.93
CA GLY A 469 23.67 13.29 -7.75
C GLY A 469 22.82 12.84 -6.55
N PRO A 470 23.43 12.55 -5.38
CA PRO A 470 22.67 12.23 -4.18
C PRO A 470 21.71 13.38 -3.82
N GLY A 471 20.42 13.08 -3.71
CA GLY A 471 19.38 14.07 -3.38
C GLY A 471 18.67 14.68 -4.58
N CYS A 472 19.21 14.48 -5.78
CA CYS A 472 18.68 15.12 -6.97
C CYS A 472 17.38 14.48 -7.48
N SER A 473 16.45 15.34 -7.86
CA SER A 473 15.10 14.99 -8.28
C SER A 473 15.04 14.78 -9.78
N SER A 474 14.76 13.55 -10.18
CA SER A 474 14.53 13.23 -11.59
C SER A 474 13.25 13.89 -12.14
N LEU A 475 12.33 14.29 -11.27
CA LEU A 475 11.17 15.07 -11.68
C LEU A 475 11.57 16.50 -12.06
N GLY A 476 12.46 17.13 -11.29
CA GLY A 476 12.95 18.47 -11.60
C GLY A 476 13.79 18.46 -12.88
N PHE A 477 14.93 17.79 -12.84
CA PHE A 477 15.89 17.74 -13.95
C PHE A 477 15.38 16.92 -15.13
N GLY A 478 15.20 15.62 -14.94
CA GLY A 478 14.82 14.72 -16.03
C GLY A 478 13.52 15.10 -16.74
N VAL A 479 12.43 15.32 -16.00
CA VAL A 479 11.12 15.55 -16.61
C VAL A 479 10.93 16.97 -17.11
N PHE A 480 11.26 17.99 -16.31
CA PHE A 480 10.88 19.38 -16.60
C PHE A 480 12.03 20.25 -17.12
N VAL A 481 13.27 19.75 -17.14
CA VAL A 481 14.43 20.44 -17.73
C VAL A 481 14.95 19.72 -18.97
N GLU A 482 15.13 18.40 -18.92
CA GLU A 482 15.91 17.67 -19.94
C GLU A 482 15.03 16.97 -20.98
N ASN A 483 14.29 15.93 -20.57
CA ASN A 483 13.79 14.89 -21.47
C ASN A 483 12.26 14.78 -21.52
N GLY A 484 11.57 15.27 -20.50
CA GLY A 484 10.13 15.07 -20.39
C GLY A 484 9.30 15.95 -21.34
N PRO A 485 7.98 15.69 -21.39
CA PRO A 485 7.10 16.29 -22.40
C PRO A 485 6.85 17.78 -22.25
N PHE A 486 7.11 18.33 -21.07
CA PHE A 486 6.70 19.67 -20.74
C PHE A 486 7.84 20.45 -20.11
N GLN A 487 8.05 21.65 -20.61
CA GLN A 487 9.01 22.60 -20.06
C GLN A 487 8.27 23.90 -19.68
N PRO A 488 8.44 24.45 -18.47
CA PRO A 488 7.77 25.69 -18.08
C PRO A 488 8.35 26.90 -18.84
N GLY A 489 7.52 27.47 -19.72
CA GLY A 489 7.78 28.73 -20.43
C GLY A 489 7.17 29.94 -19.72
N GLU A 490 7.28 31.12 -20.34
CA GLU A 490 6.76 32.37 -19.76
C GLU A 490 5.22 32.40 -19.64
N LYS A 491 4.51 31.71 -20.55
CA LYS A 491 3.04 31.77 -20.69
C LYS A 491 2.31 30.46 -20.40
N GLY A 492 3.02 29.39 -20.05
CA GLY A 492 2.43 28.05 -19.88
C GLY A 492 3.49 26.96 -19.93
N LEU A 493 3.06 25.72 -20.20
CA LEU A 493 3.97 24.62 -20.50
C LEU A 493 4.21 24.57 -22.01
N ASP A 494 5.48 24.65 -22.39
CA ASP A 494 5.93 24.35 -23.74
C ASP A 494 5.93 22.83 -23.91
N PHE A 495 5.29 22.34 -24.99
CA PHE A 495 5.12 20.92 -25.25
C PHE A 495 6.14 20.43 -26.28
N HIS A 496 6.95 19.45 -25.91
CA HIS A 496 7.96 18.83 -26.77
C HIS A 496 7.40 17.60 -27.47
N THR A 497 7.33 17.60 -28.80
CA THR A 497 6.72 16.52 -29.61
C THR A 497 7.59 15.27 -29.76
N GLN A 498 8.81 15.25 -29.20
CA GLN A 498 9.75 14.11 -29.28
C GLN A 498 9.70 13.19 -28.05
N THR A 499 8.57 13.12 -27.35
CA THR A 499 8.47 12.28 -26.15
C THR A 499 8.33 10.80 -26.50
N GLN A 500 9.41 10.05 -26.25
CA GLN A 500 9.33 8.60 -26.05
C GLN A 500 8.52 8.31 -24.77
N ALA A 501 8.01 7.08 -24.61
CA ALA A 501 7.42 6.66 -23.34
C ALA A 501 8.51 6.72 -22.27
N GLN A 502 8.45 7.74 -21.42
CA GLN A 502 9.44 7.98 -20.39
C GLN A 502 8.79 7.83 -19.02
N ILE A 503 9.43 7.02 -18.21
CA ILE A 503 9.15 6.83 -16.81
C ILE A 503 10.24 7.56 -16.06
N THR A 504 9.86 8.33 -15.06
CA THR A 504 10.80 8.81 -14.07
C THR A 504 10.55 8.05 -12.78
N ILE A 505 11.53 7.18 -12.45
CA ILE A 505 11.74 6.33 -11.26
C ILE A 505 11.36 4.81 -11.34
N SER A 506 12.41 4.01 -11.04
CA SER A 506 12.64 2.59 -10.67
C SER A 506 11.80 1.45 -11.28
N GLY A 507 12.42 0.26 -11.40
CA GLY A 507 11.82 -1.01 -11.83
C GLY A 507 10.61 -1.51 -11.01
N MET A 508 10.19 -0.76 -9.98
CA MET A 508 8.87 -0.89 -9.35
C MET A 508 7.72 -0.40 -10.26
N THR A 509 8.01 0.31 -11.35
CA THR A 509 6.98 0.92 -12.19
C THR A 509 6.33 -0.05 -13.18
N LEU A 510 7.02 -1.11 -13.62
CA LEU A 510 6.41 -2.21 -14.39
C LEU A 510 5.25 -2.89 -13.63
N GLN A 511 5.27 -2.82 -12.30
CA GLN A 511 4.23 -3.36 -11.44
C GLN A 511 3.00 -2.44 -11.35
N LEU A 512 3.19 -1.12 -11.33
CA LEU A 512 2.11 -0.14 -11.40
C LEU A 512 1.46 -0.09 -12.80
N PHE A 513 2.21 -0.43 -13.84
CA PHE A 513 1.71 -0.46 -15.22
C PHE A 513 1.94 -1.84 -15.87
N PRO A 514 1.23 -2.89 -15.41
CA PRO A 514 1.48 -4.28 -15.82
C PRO A 514 1.30 -4.53 -17.32
N LYS A 515 0.57 -3.66 -18.01
CA LYS A 515 0.43 -3.69 -19.47
C LYS A 515 1.75 -3.51 -20.23
N TYR A 516 2.77 -2.90 -19.60
CA TYR A 516 4.12 -2.75 -20.17
C TYR A 516 5.08 -3.87 -19.73
N LYS A 517 4.62 -4.92 -19.03
CA LYS A 517 5.47 -6.02 -18.52
C LYS A 517 6.32 -6.67 -19.62
N ASN A 518 5.81 -6.70 -20.85
CA ASN A 518 6.45 -7.32 -22.00
C ASN A 518 7.06 -6.30 -22.98
N SER A 519 7.09 -5.01 -22.63
CA SER A 519 7.73 -3.99 -23.44
C SER A 519 9.25 -4.05 -23.25
N ASP A 520 10.01 -3.74 -24.31
CA ASP A 520 11.46 -3.57 -24.19
C ASP A 520 11.77 -2.51 -23.13
N PHE A 521 12.58 -2.86 -22.14
CA PHE A 521 12.84 -2.02 -20.98
C PHE A 521 14.26 -1.43 -21.04
N PHE A 522 14.35 -0.11 -21.00
CA PHE A 522 15.60 0.62 -20.99
C PHE A 522 15.79 1.32 -19.65
N LEU A 523 16.98 1.15 -19.06
CA LEU A 523 17.41 1.97 -17.93
C LEU A 523 18.35 3.05 -18.48
N ALA A 524 17.92 4.30 -18.33
CA ALA A 524 18.68 5.47 -18.73
C ALA A 524 18.81 6.42 -17.54
N GLY A 525 19.81 7.27 -17.61
CA GLY A 525 20.04 8.25 -16.58
C GLY A 525 21.35 8.97 -16.80
N GLU A 526 21.53 9.99 -16.00
CA GLU A 526 22.78 10.73 -15.93
C GLU A 526 23.47 10.39 -14.63
N SER A 527 24.80 10.35 -14.66
CA SER A 527 25.61 10.01 -13.50
C SER A 527 26.86 10.88 -13.49
N TYR A 528 27.36 11.17 -12.29
CA TYR A 528 28.79 11.42 -12.12
C TYR A 528 29.47 10.05 -12.29
N ALA A 529 30.24 9.88 -13.36
CA ALA A 529 30.82 8.60 -13.73
C ALA A 529 32.29 8.57 -13.30
N ASP A 530 32.52 8.12 -12.07
CA ASP A 530 33.85 7.94 -11.49
C ASP A 530 34.62 9.27 -11.23
N LEU A 531 35.13 9.39 -10.00
CA LEU A 531 35.76 10.60 -9.47
C LEU A 531 37.08 10.94 -10.19
N ASP A 532 37.77 9.93 -10.71
CA ASP A 532 39.05 10.10 -11.43
C ASP A 532 38.87 10.43 -12.93
N ILE A 533 37.67 10.23 -13.49
CA ILE A 533 37.39 10.39 -14.94
C ILE A 533 36.49 11.60 -15.22
N SER A 534 35.64 11.99 -14.24
CA SER A 534 34.65 13.05 -14.39
C SER A 534 35.16 14.46 -14.13
N VAL A 535 36.32 14.61 -13.49
CA VAL A 535 36.79 15.89 -12.97
C VAL A 535 38.13 16.23 -13.63
N LEU A 536 38.03 16.76 -14.85
CA LEU A 536 39.11 17.49 -15.53
C LEU A 536 38.60 18.88 -15.86
N SER A 537 38.15 19.60 -14.83
CA SER A 537 37.63 20.97 -15.01
C SER A 537 38.77 21.97 -15.21
N GLY A 538 39.89 21.79 -14.51
CA GLY A 538 41.03 22.70 -14.56
C GLY A 538 41.63 22.85 -15.96
N ASP A 539 41.91 21.73 -16.64
CA ASP A 539 42.50 21.76 -18.00
C ASP A 539 41.56 22.38 -19.03
N TYR A 540 40.26 22.12 -18.92
CA TYR A 540 39.25 22.73 -19.78
C TYR A 540 39.20 24.25 -19.59
N LEU A 541 39.14 24.72 -18.34
CA LEU A 541 39.06 26.14 -18.01
C LEU A 541 40.34 26.89 -18.39
N TRP A 542 41.49 26.26 -18.16
CA TRP A 542 42.77 26.80 -18.58
C TRP A 542 42.87 26.92 -20.10
N ALA A 543 42.46 25.89 -20.85
CA ALA A 543 42.45 25.91 -22.30
C ALA A 543 41.53 27.00 -22.88
N HIS A 544 40.52 27.43 -22.11
CA HIS A 544 39.61 28.52 -22.46
C HIS A 544 40.00 29.87 -21.83
N GLY A 545 41.17 29.96 -21.18
CA GLY A 545 41.71 31.19 -20.57
C GLY A 545 40.94 31.68 -19.35
N ALA A 546 40.13 30.82 -18.72
CA ALA A 546 39.33 31.16 -17.55
C ALA A 546 40.14 31.11 -16.24
N ILE A 547 41.26 30.38 -16.22
CA ILE A 547 42.20 30.31 -15.10
C ILE A 547 43.64 30.46 -15.59
N SER A 548 44.54 30.94 -14.73
CA SER A 548 45.96 31.16 -15.03
C SER A 548 46.77 29.87 -15.10
N ASP A 549 47.93 29.91 -15.78
CA ASP A 549 48.94 28.83 -15.77
C ASP A 549 49.33 28.45 -14.33
N GLU A 550 49.44 29.46 -13.45
CA GLU A 550 49.77 29.29 -12.04
C GLU A 550 48.67 28.53 -11.30
N THR A 551 47.40 28.92 -11.48
CA THR A 551 46.25 28.24 -10.87
C THR A 551 46.11 26.80 -11.38
N LEU A 552 46.28 26.56 -12.69
CA LEU A 552 46.29 25.20 -13.23
C LEU A 552 47.43 24.37 -12.64
N MET A 553 48.64 24.94 -12.54
CA MET A 553 49.79 24.26 -11.97
C MET A 553 49.58 23.93 -10.49
N LEU A 554 48.98 24.84 -9.71
CA LEU A 554 48.63 24.62 -8.31
C LEU A 554 47.55 23.53 -8.15
N MET A 555 46.53 23.51 -9.02
CA MET A 555 45.57 22.42 -9.09
C MET A 555 46.29 21.10 -9.37
N LYS A 556 47.15 21.01 -10.40
CA LYS A 556 47.83 19.74 -10.71
C LYS A 556 48.80 19.26 -9.64
N THR A 557 49.47 20.17 -8.94
CA THR A 557 50.58 19.82 -8.04
C THR A 557 50.24 19.78 -6.55
N GLN A 558 49.33 20.65 -6.10
CA GLN A 558 49.02 20.81 -4.67
C GLN A 558 47.63 20.30 -4.30
N CYS A 559 46.64 20.47 -5.18
CA CYS A 559 45.27 20.04 -4.95
C CYS A 559 44.59 19.66 -6.26
N ASN A 560 44.91 18.47 -6.77
CA ASN A 560 44.29 17.99 -8.00
C ASN A 560 42.82 17.65 -7.73
N ASP A 561 42.03 17.57 -8.80
CA ASP A 561 40.58 17.39 -8.70
C ASP A 561 40.20 16.16 -7.84
N SER A 562 40.94 15.06 -7.97
CA SER A 562 40.80 13.84 -7.14
C SER A 562 41.08 14.09 -5.66
N LYS A 563 42.20 14.76 -5.31
CA LYS A 563 42.55 15.13 -3.93
C LYS A 563 41.56 16.13 -3.33
N TYR A 564 41.16 17.15 -4.09
CA TYR A 564 40.17 18.15 -3.66
C TYR A 564 38.86 17.46 -3.26
N LEU A 565 38.34 16.60 -4.14
CA LEU A 565 37.06 15.94 -3.96
C LEU A 565 37.10 14.90 -2.83
N HIS A 566 38.17 14.10 -2.74
CA HIS A 566 38.38 13.17 -1.62
C HIS A 566 38.42 13.93 -0.28
N GLU A 567 39.18 15.02 -0.17
CA GLU A 567 39.23 15.81 1.06
C GLU A 567 37.91 16.53 1.39
N TYR A 568 37.15 16.92 0.36
CA TYR A 568 35.81 17.50 0.50
C TYR A 568 34.80 16.47 1.04
N ILE A 569 34.76 15.27 0.44
CA ILE A 569 33.93 14.13 0.86
C ILE A 569 34.19 13.80 2.33
N HIS A 570 35.45 13.70 2.73
CA HIS A 570 35.84 13.36 4.10
C HIS A 570 35.75 14.54 5.09
N SER A 571 35.27 15.71 4.65
CA SER A 571 35.20 16.95 5.45
C SER A 571 36.56 17.34 6.08
N ARG A 572 37.66 17.02 5.39
CA ARG A 572 39.05 17.20 5.85
C ARG A 572 39.90 17.92 4.80
N ARG A 573 39.37 19.02 4.26
CA ARG A 573 40.13 19.89 3.33
C ARG A 573 41.39 20.45 3.98
N SER A 574 42.53 20.04 3.41
CA SER A 574 43.87 20.54 3.68
C SER A 574 43.95 22.04 3.43
N GLN A 575 44.92 22.69 4.05
CA GLN A 575 45.08 24.14 3.92
C GLN A 575 45.52 24.50 2.50
N GLU A 576 46.30 23.62 1.87
CA GLU A 576 46.72 23.67 0.48
C GLU A 576 45.48 23.65 -0.43
N CYS A 577 44.59 22.66 -0.30
CA CYS A 577 43.38 22.58 -1.12
C CYS A 577 42.42 23.75 -0.94
N LYS A 578 42.30 24.29 0.28
CA LYS A 578 41.52 25.52 0.53
C LYS A 578 42.13 26.72 -0.18
N THR A 579 43.46 26.83 -0.19
CA THR A 579 44.17 27.95 -0.82
C THR A 579 44.00 27.91 -2.33
N VAL A 580 44.21 26.72 -2.94
CA VAL A 580 44.03 26.52 -4.39
C VAL A 580 42.57 26.77 -4.80
N SER A 581 41.59 26.24 -4.06
CA SER A 581 40.16 26.44 -4.34
C SER A 581 39.74 27.92 -4.23
N ASN A 582 40.25 28.65 -3.24
CA ASN A 582 39.98 30.09 -3.11
C ASN A 582 40.59 30.90 -4.25
N GLN A 583 41.81 30.56 -4.69
CA GLN A 583 42.47 31.20 -5.82
C GLN A 583 41.74 30.94 -7.14
N PHE A 584 41.35 29.69 -7.37
CA PHE A 584 40.51 29.26 -8.48
C PHE A 584 39.18 30.05 -8.54
N ALA A 585 38.44 30.13 -7.42
CA ALA A 585 37.19 30.88 -7.33
C ALA A 585 37.40 32.40 -7.54
N ALA A 586 38.53 32.95 -7.09
CA ALA A 586 38.84 34.36 -7.26
C ALA A 586 39.12 34.73 -8.73
N GLU A 587 39.78 33.86 -9.50
CA GLU A 587 40.06 34.09 -10.93
C GLU A 587 38.78 33.99 -11.79
N LEU A 588 37.93 33.01 -11.48
CA LEU A 588 36.69 32.78 -12.24
C LEU A 588 35.62 33.83 -11.98
N GLY A 589 35.67 34.51 -10.83
CA GLY A 589 34.66 35.51 -10.44
C GLY A 589 33.25 34.93 -10.26
N VAL A 590 33.13 33.60 -10.20
CA VAL A 590 31.93 32.81 -9.95
C VAL A 590 32.20 31.79 -8.85
N ASP A 591 31.13 31.28 -8.25
CA ASP A 591 31.23 30.15 -7.33
C ASP A 591 31.74 28.92 -8.08
N SER A 592 32.60 28.12 -7.44
CA SER A 592 33.37 27.03 -8.10
C SER A 592 32.52 25.90 -8.65
N ASP A 593 31.23 25.90 -8.36
CA ASP A 593 30.28 24.84 -8.71
C ASP A 593 29.53 25.09 -10.04
N ASP A 594 29.68 26.25 -10.70
CA ASP A 594 28.93 26.52 -11.94
C ASP A 594 29.65 27.44 -12.94
N LEU A 595 30.49 26.82 -13.77
CA LEU A 595 31.41 27.46 -14.72
C LEU A 595 30.80 27.86 -16.06
N LEU A 596 29.57 27.44 -16.35
CA LEU A 596 28.91 27.66 -17.64
C LEU A 596 27.49 28.25 -17.54
N GLN A 597 26.92 28.42 -16.35
CA GLN A 597 25.61 29.06 -16.23
C GLN A 597 25.66 30.57 -16.41
N ILE A 598 25.04 31.01 -17.51
CA ILE A 598 24.55 32.36 -17.68
C ILE A 598 23.54 32.62 -16.55
N ARG A 599 23.65 33.77 -15.89
CA ARG A 599 22.84 34.06 -14.70
C ARG A 599 21.41 34.49 -15.05
N CYS A 600 20.40 33.92 -14.40
CA CYS A 600 19.04 34.43 -14.46
C CYS A 600 18.92 35.77 -13.71
N LEU A 601 18.46 36.82 -14.39
CA LEU A 601 18.24 38.16 -13.81
C LEU A 601 16.80 38.37 -13.29
N SER A 602 16.03 37.28 -13.11
CA SER A 602 14.66 37.33 -12.61
C SER A 602 14.60 37.85 -11.16
N THR A 603 13.60 38.69 -10.87
CA THR A 603 13.36 39.32 -9.56
C THR A 603 12.63 38.41 -8.56
N SER A 604 12.31 37.17 -8.92
CA SER A 604 11.66 36.20 -8.03
C SER A 604 12.69 35.42 -7.20
N SER A 605 12.78 35.76 -5.93
CA SER A 605 13.70 35.24 -4.92
C SER A 605 13.57 33.73 -4.61
N ALA A 606 14.71 33.02 -4.63
CA ALA A 606 15.11 32.05 -3.60
C ALA A 606 16.64 31.83 -3.54
N VAL A 607 17.39 31.99 -4.65
CA VAL A 607 18.86 31.83 -4.64
C VAL A 607 19.55 33.15 -5.03
N GLN A 608 19.67 34.08 -4.06
CA GLN A 608 20.48 35.29 -4.26
C GLN A 608 21.91 35.09 -3.75
N PHE A 609 22.83 34.66 -4.61
CA PHE A 609 24.28 34.83 -4.38
C PHE A 609 24.81 36.01 -5.19
N ARG A 610 24.87 37.23 -4.63
CA ARG A 610 25.38 38.42 -5.34
C ARG A 610 26.93 38.47 -5.37
N PRO A 611 27.62 38.50 -6.53
CA PRO A 611 28.98 38.99 -6.61
C PRO A 611 28.99 40.51 -6.83
N LYS A 612 29.97 41.20 -6.24
CA LYS A 612 30.29 42.61 -6.50
C LYS A 612 31.30 42.68 -7.65
N GLY A 613 31.02 43.38 -8.75
CA GLY A 613 32.03 43.69 -9.77
C GLY A 613 31.48 44.06 -11.16
N LYS A 614 32.24 44.87 -11.91
CA LYS A 614 31.84 45.51 -13.20
C LYS A 614 31.84 44.57 -14.43
N HIS A 615 32.24 43.31 -14.32
CA HIS A 615 32.43 42.40 -15.46
C HIS A 615 31.27 41.42 -15.73
N GLY A 616 30.30 41.27 -14.80
CA GLY A 616 29.17 40.35 -14.96
C GLY A 616 28.18 40.72 -16.09
N ASP A 617 28.10 42.00 -16.47
CA ASP A 617 27.16 42.49 -17.49
C ASP A 617 27.57 42.19 -18.94
N ILE A 618 28.84 41.86 -19.19
CA ILE A 618 29.36 41.60 -20.54
C ILE A 618 29.08 40.14 -20.96
N HIS A 619 29.24 39.19 -20.03
CA HIS A 619 28.96 37.77 -20.28
C HIS A 619 27.48 37.49 -20.52
N ALA A 620 26.57 38.17 -19.81
CA ALA A 620 25.13 38.06 -20.03
C ALA A 620 24.66 38.55 -21.41
N LYS A 621 25.43 39.42 -22.08
CA LYS A 621 25.11 39.94 -23.42
C LYS A 621 25.61 39.05 -24.56
N LEU A 622 26.74 38.36 -24.38
CA LEU A 622 27.29 37.40 -25.36
C LEU A 622 26.47 36.11 -25.41
N ALA A 623 26.05 35.64 -24.25
CA ALA A 623 25.14 34.52 -24.01
C ALA A 623 23.80 34.55 -24.79
N LYS A 624 23.28 35.74 -25.09
CA LYS A 624 22.03 35.91 -25.83
C LYS A 624 22.19 35.73 -27.35
N ARG A 625 23.42 35.71 -27.86
CA ARG A 625 23.74 35.67 -29.30
C ARG A 625 24.20 34.29 -29.78
N GLU A 626 24.64 33.42 -28.87
CA GLU A 626 24.97 32.03 -29.16
C GLU A 626 23.96 31.15 -28.42
N SER A 627 23.52 30.07 -29.04
CA SER A 627 22.43 29.18 -28.60
C SER A 627 22.76 28.37 -27.33
N ILE A 628 23.14 29.04 -26.25
CA ILE A 628 23.41 28.45 -24.93
C ILE A 628 22.12 28.59 -24.13
N GLY A 629 21.64 27.48 -23.54
CA GLY A 629 20.28 27.27 -23.04
C GLY A 629 19.72 28.35 -22.10
N ASP A 630 18.41 28.29 -21.84
CA ASP A 630 17.72 29.30 -21.05
C ASP A 630 18.19 29.32 -19.57
N PRO A 631 18.85 30.41 -19.13
CA PRO A 631 19.44 30.51 -17.80
C PRO A 631 18.42 30.55 -16.66
N CYS A 632 17.16 30.86 -16.96
CA CYS A 632 16.09 30.98 -15.98
C CYS A 632 15.22 29.71 -15.89
N LEU A 633 15.58 28.65 -16.61
CA LEU A 633 14.76 27.45 -16.68
C LEU A 633 14.60 26.76 -15.32
N TYR A 634 15.68 26.62 -14.55
CA TYR A 634 15.61 26.01 -13.22
C TYR A 634 14.68 26.77 -12.28
N ASP A 635 14.79 28.10 -12.24
CA ASP A 635 13.91 28.97 -11.46
C ASP A 635 12.45 28.81 -11.86
N ARG A 636 12.17 28.73 -13.17
CA ARG A 636 10.81 28.52 -13.66
C ARG A 636 10.26 27.15 -13.31
N VAL A 637 11.08 26.10 -13.40
CA VAL A 637 10.68 24.73 -13.01
C VAL A 637 10.41 24.65 -11.52
N SER A 638 11.30 25.16 -10.68
CA SER A 638 11.10 25.23 -9.23
C SER A 638 9.82 26.01 -8.89
N THR A 639 9.65 27.21 -9.46
CA THR A 639 8.45 28.03 -9.27
C THR A 639 7.19 27.30 -9.76
N TYR A 640 7.26 26.58 -10.87
CA TYR A 640 6.13 25.86 -11.45
C TYR A 640 5.71 24.67 -10.57
N LEU A 641 6.66 23.81 -10.20
CA LEU A 641 6.42 22.62 -9.39
C LEU A 641 5.91 22.97 -7.99
N ASN A 642 6.27 24.14 -7.45
CA ASN A 642 5.79 24.62 -6.15
C ASN A 642 4.45 25.37 -6.18
N LYS A 643 3.79 25.52 -7.34
CA LYS A 643 2.43 26.07 -7.39
C LYS A 643 1.43 25.07 -6.79
N PRO A 644 0.54 25.48 -5.88
CA PRO A 644 -0.44 24.56 -5.27
C PRO A 644 -1.34 23.84 -6.28
N LYS A 645 -1.71 24.51 -7.38
CA LYS A 645 -2.50 23.91 -8.47
C LYS A 645 -1.72 22.82 -9.23
N VAL A 646 -0.41 22.97 -9.36
CA VAL A 646 0.47 21.99 -10.04
C VAL A 646 0.66 20.77 -9.14
N GLN A 647 1.03 20.97 -7.87
CA GLN A 647 1.14 19.86 -6.91
C GLN A 647 -0.17 19.09 -6.73
N LYS A 648 -1.32 19.78 -6.76
CA LYS A 648 -2.63 19.13 -6.78
C LYS A 648 -2.84 18.26 -8.03
N ALA A 649 -2.49 18.77 -9.20
CA ALA A 649 -2.61 18.03 -10.46
C ALA A 649 -1.65 16.82 -10.53
N LEU A 650 -0.48 16.94 -9.91
CA LEU A 650 0.53 15.87 -9.75
C LEU A 650 0.22 14.91 -8.59
N HIS A 651 -0.93 15.03 -7.92
CA HIS A 651 -1.29 14.20 -6.76
C HIS A 651 -0.27 14.23 -5.59
N ALA A 652 0.58 15.26 -5.56
CA ALA A 652 1.66 15.44 -4.59
C ALA A 652 1.17 15.94 -3.22
N ASN A 653 0.09 16.72 -3.21
CA ASN A 653 -0.43 17.37 -1.99
C ASN A 653 -1.19 16.41 -1.04
N THR A 654 -1.08 15.10 -1.26
CA THR A 654 -1.75 14.07 -0.44
C THR A 654 -1.05 13.79 0.88
N THR A 655 0.22 14.18 1.00
CA THR A 655 1.06 13.84 2.17
C THR A 655 1.05 14.91 3.27
N HIS A 656 0.46 16.09 3.02
CA HIS A 656 0.49 17.27 3.92
C HIS A 656 1.90 17.66 4.40
N LEU A 657 2.94 17.18 3.72
CA LEU A 657 4.32 17.48 4.08
C LEU A 657 4.63 18.95 3.72
N PRO A 658 5.20 19.73 4.65
CA PRO A 658 5.36 21.19 4.50
C PRO A 658 6.47 21.60 3.53
N TYR A 659 6.90 20.73 2.61
CA TYR A 659 8.16 20.92 1.88
C TYR A 659 7.95 21.62 0.54
N HIS A 660 8.76 22.65 0.35
CA HIS A 660 9.13 23.15 -0.96
C HIS A 660 9.84 22.03 -1.73
N TRP A 661 9.52 21.86 -3.01
CA TRP A 661 10.19 20.91 -3.89
C TRP A 661 11.44 21.56 -4.47
N ASP A 662 12.59 21.08 -4.03
CA ASP A 662 13.89 21.51 -4.50
C ASP A 662 14.55 20.45 -5.39
N PHE A 663 15.54 20.89 -6.17
CA PHE A 663 16.18 20.06 -7.17
C PHE A 663 17.10 19.01 -6.56
N CYS A 664 17.98 19.36 -5.61
CA CYS A 664 18.90 18.42 -4.93
C CYS A 664 18.93 18.58 -3.40
N GLU A 665 18.18 19.52 -2.83
CA GLU A 665 18.18 19.82 -1.40
C GLU A 665 16.95 19.20 -0.72
N GLY A 666 17.05 17.91 -0.40
CA GLY A 666 16.02 17.18 0.34
C GLY A 666 16.45 16.84 1.78
N PRO A 667 15.51 16.47 2.67
CA PRO A 667 15.82 16.01 4.04
C PRO A 667 16.50 14.64 4.09
N LEU A 668 16.87 14.07 2.93
CA LEU A 668 17.61 12.84 2.84
C LEU A 668 19.06 13.12 3.25
N VAL A 669 19.44 12.61 4.43
CA VAL A 669 20.82 12.65 4.91
C VAL A 669 21.63 11.66 4.08
N TYR A 670 22.33 12.14 3.07
CA TYR A 670 23.30 11.34 2.33
C TYR A 670 24.63 11.30 3.09
N GLN A 671 25.29 10.16 3.05
CA GLN A 671 26.66 10.07 3.56
C GLN A 671 27.58 10.46 2.41
N ASN A 672 28.53 11.37 2.63
CA ASN A 672 29.48 11.79 1.60
C ASN A 672 30.24 10.60 0.96
N LEU A 673 30.34 9.47 1.68
CA LEU A 673 30.95 8.22 1.22
C LEU A 673 30.21 7.53 0.06
N ASP A 674 28.93 7.86 -0.21
CA ASP A 674 28.18 7.29 -1.34
C ASP A 674 28.83 7.65 -2.70
N TRP A 675 29.66 8.69 -2.74
CA TRP A 675 30.42 9.12 -3.92
C TRP A 675 31.62 8.21 -4.24
N GLU A 676 32.09 7.38 -3.30
CA GLU A 676 33.26 6.51 -3.47
C GLU A 676 32.90 5.12 -4.06
N ILE A 677 31.63 4.86 -4.35
CA ILE A 677 31.18 3.58 -4.88
C ILE A 677 31.64 3.45 -6.35
N ASN A 678 32.63 2.59 -6.58
CA ASN A 678 33.05 2.22 -7.93
C ASN A 678 32.02 1.28 -8.59
N ILE A 679 31.35 1.78 -9.63
CA ILE A 679 30.34 1.02 -10.39
C ILE A 679 30.92 0.22 -11.57
N ILE A 680 32.20 0.38 -11.90
CA ILE A 680 32.84 -0.31 -13.04
C ILE A 680 32.69 -1.84 -12.96
N PRO A 681 32.86 -2.51 -11.80
CA PRO A 681 32.62 -3.94 -11.70
C PRO A 681 31.19 -4.34 -12.09
N LEU A 682 30.19 -3.56 -11.62
CA LEU A 682 28.79 -3.79 -11.95
C LEU A 682 28.52 -3.63 -13.45
N VAL A 683 29.03 -2.56 -14.06
CA VAL A 683 28.93 -2.34 -15.51
C VAL A 683 29.58 -3.49 -16.28
N SER A 684 30.76 -3.94 -15.85
CA SER A 684 31.47 -5.07 -16.47
C SER A 684 30.65 -6.35 -16.40
N ASP A 685 30.00 -6.63 -15.27
CA ASP A 685 29.18 -7.84 -15.11
C ASP A 685 27.92 -7.77 -15.98
N LEU A 686 27.26 -6.62 -16.07
CA LEU A 686 26.12 -6.41 -16.97
C LEU A 686 26.49 -6.64 -18.45
N ILE A 687 27.67 -6.19 -18.88
CA ILE A 687 28.18 -6.43 -20.24
C ILE A 687 28.44 -7.93 -20.48
N LYS A 688 29.03 -8.64 -19.51
CA LYS A 688 29.26 -10.09 -19.60
C LYS A 688 27.95 -10.88 -19.70
N ASP A 689 26.90 -10.39 -19.04
CA ASP A 689 25.55 -10.95 -19.10
C ASP A 689 24.81 -10.60 -20.41
N GLY A 690 25.47 -9.93 -21.36
CA GLY A 690 24.94 -9.62 -22.68
C GLY A 690 24.01 -8.41 -22.72
N ILE A 691 24.01 -7.58 -21.67
CA ILE A 691 23.21 -6.36 -21.62
C ILE A 691 23.97 -5.24 -22.35
N PRO A 692 23.44 -4.67 -23.45
CA PRO A 692 24.10 -3.58 -24.16
C PRO A 692 24.06 -2.29 -23.33
N ILE A 693 25.23 -1.68 -23.13
CA ILE A 693 25.37 -0.43 -22.38
C ILE A 693 25.91 0.65 -23.31
N TRP A 694 25.27 1.82 -23.29
CA TRP A 694 25.67 2.98 -24.07
C TRP A 694 26.10 4.10 -23.13
N PHE A 695 27.34 4.55 -23.29
CA PHE A 695 27.84 5.76 -22.64
C PHE A 695 27.82 6.90 -23.65
N TYR A 696 27.22 8.02 -23.27
CA TYR A 696 27.28 9.26 -24.04
C TYR A 696 27.87 10.36 -23.16
N ARG A 697 28.74 11.19 -23.73
CA ARG A 697 29.33 12.37 -23.08
C ARG A 697 29.14 13.55 -24.01
N SER A 698 28.71 14.70 -23.49
CA SER A 698 28.55 15.91 -24.29
C SER A 698 29.90 16.33 -24.89
N PRO A 699 29.98 16.69 -26.20
CA PRO A 699 31.23 17.08 -26.86
C PRO A 699 31.89 18.35 -26.32
N SER A 700 31.22 19.10 -25.43
CA SER A 700 31.76 20.34 -24.86
C SER A 700 32.86 20.11 -23.81
N ALA A 701 33.09 18.88 -23.36
CA ALA A 701 34.27 18.52 -22.57
C ALA A 701 35.25 17.77 -23.48
N THR A 702 36.30 18.45 -23.92
CA THR A 702 37.28 17.98 -24.89
C THR A 702 37.96 16.67 -24.50
N LEU A 703 38.17 15.84 -25.51
CA LEU A 703 39.02 14.65 -25.57
C LEU A 703 40.33 14.78 -24.79
N SER A 704 40.58 13.84 -23.88
CA SER A 704 41.86 13.11 -23.75
C SER A 704 41.59 11.73 -23.17
#